data_AF-A0A9E3VHE2-F1
#
_entry.id   AF-A0A9E3VHE2-F1
#
_cell.length_a   1.000
_cell.length_b   1.000
_cell.length_c   1.000
_cell.angle_alpha   90.00
_cell.angle_beta   90.00
_cell.angle_gamma   90.00
#
_symmetry.space_group_name_H-M   'P 1'
#
loop_
_entity.id
_entity.type
_entity.pdbx_description
1 polymer ?
#
loop_
_entity_poly.entity_id
_entity_poly.type
_entity_poly.pdbx_seq_one_letter_code
_entity_poly.pdbx_strand_id
1 'polypeptide(L)'
;MRFISNLPIGRKLALGFGVLVVLILATGLDGVRDVRRMEGLIDAMAAQHALPALDLREANVQMLFTSRAVRNALLDEDPAAVARRAGDIARYDSAFDARFASYARAIVREEQKVMARDVVARVARLRPLEQEAVAAALAGHPETGRALLPAMRAQADSIDAIFDALTASKVALMQDEIATADEESRDAVLVMLAFLAVATGFAVVTALGIGRPIVRGLREVAAAADGLADGDLRQRITVTSGDEVGQVGRAMTRMIESQQALAQVAAGLSAGDLGVAPQARSEHDALGHAFTGLHATLGRLIAEMRTLVEAARQGALATRADADRFAGAYRELVQGTNALLDAVAAPIDETAQVLDRMAARDLTARVQGRYAGDFDRIKGAINTAVTTLASAMEQVHVAAEQVMSASAQVAGGSQSLASGSSQQAASLEEVGGSLQSLAASATEGAASAGRAQQMAGAARERVADGRQAMTQLSDAMDRIRASSGETAKIVKEIDAIAFQTNLLALNAAVEAARAGDAGRGFAVVAEEVRNLAIRSADAARSTAALIEESVTHARLGVELNATALSRLEDIDREVGRMGEMVTTIAQAGASQRDGVAQINDAVDEMNGVTQQVAANAEESAAAAEELSSQALVLNDLVASFRTGSGTDRAEAAPSGAAGPARRRVSPARALAGAA
;
A
#
# COMPACT_ATOMS: atom_id res chain seq x y z
N MET A 1 -84.67 -33.67 28.89
CA MET A 1 -84.89 -32.20 28.83
C MET A 1 -86.35 -31.75 28.93
N ARG A 2 -87.34 -32.61 29.26
CA ARG A 2 -88.74 -32.17 29.44
C ARG A 2 -88.96 -31.18 30.60
N PHE A 3 -88.11 -31.26 31.64
CA PHE A 3 -88.10 -30.30 32.75
C PHE A 3 -87.62 -28.90 32.30
N ILE A 4 -86.72 -28.83 31.31
CA ILE A 4 -86.19 -27.58 30.77
C ILE A 4 -87.12 -27.01 29.71
N SER A 5 -87.73 -27.79 28.82
CA SER A 5 -88.56 -27.28 27.70
C SER A 5 -89.81 -26.50 28.12
N ASN A 6 -90.37 -26.75 29.32
CA ASN A 6 -91.57 -26.08 29.84
C ASN A 6 -91.26 -24.90 30.81
N LEU A 7 -89.98 -24.58 31.03
CA LEU A 7 -89.53 -23.45 31.86
C LEU A 7 -89.44 -22.13 31.05
N PRO A 8 -89.70 -20.96 31.67
CA PRO A 8 -89.66 -19.64 31.03
C PRO A 8 -88.26 -19.22 30.54
N ILE A 9 -88.23 -18.32 29.55
CA ILE A 9 -87.08 -17.95 28.67
C ILE A 9 -85.79 -17.48 29.37
N GLY A 10 -85.89 -16.63 30.41
CA GLY A 10 -84.74 -15.85 30.91
C GLY A 10 -83.65 -16.64 31.66
N ARG A 11 -83.98 -17.72 32.37
CA ARG A 11 -83.01 -18.51 33.16
C ARG A 11 -82.13 -19.44 32.32
N LYS A 12 -82.49 -19.64 31.05
CA LYS A 12 -81.80 -20.53 30.13
C LYS A 12 -80.54 -19.87 29.55
N LEU A 13 -80.59 -18.59 29.16
CA LEU A 13 -79.50 -17.90 28.45
C LEU A 13 -78.23 -17.59 29.29
N ALA A 14 -78.37 -17.30 30.59
CA ALA A 14 -77.23 -16.92 31.46
C ALA A 14 -76.21 -18.06 31.69
N LEU A 15 -76.66 -19.32 31.64
CA LEU A 15 -75.82 -20.49 31.93
C LEU A 15 -74.95 -20.90 30.72
N GLY A 16 -75.31 -20.47 29.51
CA GLY A 16 -74.62 -20.84 28.26
C GLY A 16 -73.45 -19.95 27.87
N PHE A 17 -73.53 -18.64 28.11
CA PHE A 17 -72.45 -17.70 27.78
C PHE A 17 -71.25 -17.79 28.76
N GLY A 18 -71.48 -18.20 30.01
CA GLY A 18 -70.42 -18.27 31.02
C GLY A 18 -69.31 -19.29 30.71
N VAL A 19 -69.63 -20.41 30.08
CA VAL A 19 -68.65 -21.47 29.76
C VAL A 19 -67.81 -21.12 28.52
N LEU A 20 -68.37 -20.35 27.58
CA LEU A 20 -67.67 -19.92 26.36
C LEU A 20 -66.51 -18.97 26.66
N VAL A 21 -66.73 -18.04 27.61
CA VAL A 21 -65.72 -17.07 28.05
C VAL A 21 -64.54 -17.76 28.73
N VAL A 22 -64.79 -18.82 29.50
CA VAL A 22 -63.75 -19.63 30.16
C VAL A 22 -62.85 -20.33 29.14
N LEU A 23 -63.41 -20.83 28.03
CA LEU A 23 -62.63 -21.51 26.98
C LEU A 23 -61.75 -20.54 26.18
N ILE A 24 -62.23 -19.34 25.88
CA ILE A 24 -61.43 -18.30 25.19
C ILE A 24 -60.27 -17.82 26.07
N LEU A 25 -60.53 -17.62 27.37
CA LEU A 25 -59.49 -17.29 28.34
C LEU A 25 -58.43 -18.39 28.44
N ALA A 26 -58.82 -19.66 28.39
CA ALA A 26 -57.90 -20.79 28.41
C ALA A 26 -56.96 -20.80 27.18
N THR A 27 -57.48 -20.58 25.96
CA THR A 27 -56.67 -20.49 24.73
C THR A 27 -55.69 -19.31 24.77
N GLY A 28 -56.12 -18.15 25.27
CA GLY A 28 -55.25 -16.98 25.40
C GLY A 28 -54.14 -17.17 26.44
N LEU A 29 -54.44 -17.84 27.56
CA LEU A 29 -53.46 -18.17 28.60
C LEU A 29 -52.40 -19.17 28.11
N ASP A 30 -52.81 -20.15 27.30
CA ASP A 30 -51.92 -21.15 26.71
C ASP A 30 -50.95 -20.51 25.71
N GLY A 31 -51.45 -19.68 24.79
CA GLY A 31 -50.59 -18.97 23.84
C GLY A 31 -49.56 -18.03 24.50
N VAL A 32 -49.94 -17.35 25.59
CA VAL A 32 -48.99 -16.52 26.36
C VAL A 32 -47.94 -17.38 27.09
N ARG A 33 -48.32 -18.58 27.55
CA ARG A 33 -47.39 -19.52 28.20
C ARG A 33 -46.33 -20.02 27.22
N ASP A 34 -46.72 -20.35 26.00
CA ASP A 34 -45.80 -20.86 24.97
C ASP A 34 -44.81 -19.81 24.49
N VAL A 35 -45.25 -18.56 24.28
CA VAL A 35 -44.35 -17.45 23.93
C VAL A 35 -43.29 -17.24 25.01
N ARG A 36 -43.67 -17.28 26.29
CA ARG A 36 -42.72 -17.17 27.42
C ARG A 36 -41.76 -18.35 27.52
N ARG A 37 -42.22 -19.56 27.14
CA ARG A 37 -41.37 -20.76 27.09
C ARG A 37 -40.31 -20.64 25.99
N MET A 38 -40.70 -20.16 24.81
CA MET A 38 -39.77 -19.86 23.71
C MET A 38 -38.74 -18.80 24.11
N GLU A 39 -39.15 -17.72 24.77
CA GLU A 39 -38.24 -16.68 25.27
C GLU A 39 -37.19 -17.28 26.22
N GLY A 40 -37.61 -18.14 27.15
CA GLY A 40 -36.70 -18.85 28.06
C GLY A 40 -35.72 -19.81 27.36
N LEU A 41 -36.14 -20.48 26.29
CA LEU A 41 -35.26 -21.35 25.49
C LEU A 41 -34.20 -20.54 24.73
N ILE A 42 -34.59 -19.40 24.15
CA ILE A 42 -33.66 -18.50 23.45
C ILE A 42 -32.62 -17.93 24.43
N ASP A 43 -33.06 -17.48 25.60
CA ASP A 43 -32.17 -16.96 26.65
C ASP A 43 -31.23 -18.04 27.18
N ALA A 44 -31.72 -19.26 27.39
CA ALA A 44 -30.89 -20.38 27.81
C ALA A 44 -29.84 -20.75 26.75
N MET A 45 -30.22 -20.79 25.47
CA MET A 45 -29.31 -21.08 24.36
C MET A 45 -28.22 -20.02 24.23
N ALA A 46 -28.58 -18.74 24.38
CA ALA A 46 -27.63 -17.63 24.35
C ALA A 46 -26.66 -17.67 25.55
N ALA A 47 -27.18 -17.82 26.76
CA ALA A 47 -26.39 -17.73 27.99
C ALA A 47 -25.56 -19.01 28.29
N GLN A 48 -26.08 -20.19 27.97
CA GLN A 48 -25.45 -21.47 28.36
C GLN A 48 -24.56 -22.06 27.26
N HIS A 49 -24.79 -21.70 26.00
CA HIS A 49 -24.06 -22.30 24.88
C HIS A 49 -23.33 -21.28 24.00
N ALA A 50 -24.05 -20.30 23.44
CA ALA A 50 -23.44 -19.38 22.47
C ALA A 50 -22.34 -18.49 23.08
N LEU A 51 -22.64 -17.79 24.18
CA LEU A 51 -21.66 -16.91 24.84
C LEU A 51 -20.46 -17.69 25.42
N PRO A 52 -20.64 -18.84 26.11
CA PRO A 52 -19.52 -19.65 26.56
C PRO A 52 -18.67 -20.22 25.41
N ALA A 53 -19.28 -20.60 24.28
CA ALA A 53 -18.52 -21.04 23.11
C ALA A 53 -17.63 -19.92 22.54
N LEU A 54 -18.09 -18.66 22.58
CA LEU A 54 -17.27 -17.50 22.23
C LEU A 54 -16.13 -17.27 23.23
N ASP A 55 -16.39 -17.35 24.54
CA ASP A 55 -15.34 -17.24 25.55
C ASP A 55 -14.29 -18.36 25.43
N LEU A 56 -14.71 -19.57 25.08
CA LEU A 56 -13.83 -20.70 24.79
C LEU A 56 -12.96 -20.41 23.55
N ARG A 57 -13.55 -19.92 22.46
CA ARG A 57 -12.80 -19.53 21.25
C ARG A 57 -11.79 -18.43 21.57
N GLU A 58 -12.22 -17.39 22.29
CA GLU A 58 -11.37 -16.25 22.65
C GLU A 58 -10.21 -16.69 23.54
N ALA A 59 -10.44 -17.58 24.51
CA ALA A 59 -9.37 -18.19 25.29
C ALA A 59 -8.34 -18.90 24.39
N ASN A 60 -8.79 -19.71 23.42
CA ASN A 60 -7.86 -20.36 22.48
C ASN A 60 -7.02 -19.33 21.70
N VAL A 61 -7.65 -18.25 21.23
CA VAL A 61 -6.95 -17.16 20.51
C VAL A 61 -5.87 -16.50 21.38
N GLN A 62 -6.15 -16.26 22.67
CA GLN A 62 -5.15 -15.70 23.60
C GLN A 62 -3.96 -16.65 23.78
N MET A 63 -4.19 -17.96 23.84
CA MET A 63 -3.11 -18.96 23.90
C MET A 63 -2.24 -18.95 22.63
N LEU A 64 -2.84 -18.81 21.45
CA LEU A 64 -2.10 -18.65 20.18
C LEU A 64 -1.31 -17.33 20.12
N PHE A 65 -1.78 -16.26 20.77
CA PHE A 65 -1.02 -15.02 20.92
C PHE A 65 0.19 -15.22 21.85
N THR A 66 0.01 -15.90 22.99
CA THR A 66 1.12 -16.27 23.89
C THR A 66 2.18 -17.06 23.13
N SER A 67 1.78 -18.12 22.42
CA SER A 67 2.71 -18.99 21.67
C SER A 67 3.49 -18.23 20.58
N ARG A 68 2.88 -17.22 19.94
CA ARG A 68 3.55 -16.32 18.99
C ARG A 68 4.51 -15.36 19.67
N ALA A 69 4.11 -14.78 20.80
CA ALA A 69 4.95 -13.85 21.56
C ALA A 69 6.21 -14.56 22.08
N VAL A 70 6.09 -15.82 22.55
CA VAL A 70 7.26 -16.62 22.97
C VAL A 70 8.19 -16.91 21.79
N ARG A 71 7.67 -17.31 20.62
CA ARG A 71 8.51 -17.53 19.42
C ARG A 71 9.24 -16.25 19.01
N ASN A 72 8.55 -15.12 19.01
CA ASN A 72 9.17 -13.85 18.67
C ASN A 72 10.25 -13.46 19.69
N ALA A 73 10.01 -13.67 20.99
CA ALA A 73 11.02 -13.45 22.02
C ALA A 73 12.28 -14.32 21.83
N LEU A 74 12.14 -15.53 21.28
CA LEU A 74 13.26 -16.43 20.97
C LEU A 74 13.99 -16.10 19.66
N LEU A 75 13.41 -15.26 18.79
CA LEU A 75 13.98 -14.88 17.50
C LEU A 75 14.58 -13.46 17.52
N ASP A 76 14.23 -12.65 18.51
CA ASP A 76 14.68 -11.28 18.64
C ASP A 76 16.02 -11.21 19.38
N GLU A 77 16.93 -10.35 18.91
CA GLU A 77 18.25 -10.14 19.49
C GLU A 77 18.29 -8.92 20.43
N ASP A 78 17.28 -8.02 20.34
CA ASP A 78 17.17 -6.84 21.20
C ASP A 78 16.56 -7.21 22.57
N PRO A 79 17.30 -7.12 23.69
CA PRO A 79 16.78 -7.42 25.02
C PRO A 79 15.56 -6.57 25.40
N ALA A 80 15.45 -5.34 24.88
CA ALA A 80 14.28 -4.50 25.13
C ALA A 80 13.04 -5.02 24.38
N ALA A 81 13.22 -5.56 23.18
CA ALA A 81 12.14 -6.22 22.44
C ALA A 81 11.71 -7.52 23.13
N VAL A 82 12.65 -8.36 23.58
CA VAL A 82 12.36 -9.57 24.36
C VAL A 82 11.59 -9.24 25.65
N ALA A 83 11.98 -8.17 26.36
CA ALA A 83 11.28 -7.72 27.57
C ALA A 83 9.84 -7.24 27.30
N ARG A 84 9.60 -6.55 26.18
CA ARG A 84 8.23 -6.20 25.75
C ARG A 84 7.39 -7.45 25.48
N ARG A 85 7.96 -8.46 24.80
CA ARG A 85 7.27 -9.73 24.54
C ARG A 85 6.93 -10.49 25.82
N ALA A 86 7.81 -10.46 26.82
CA ALA A 86 7.51 -11.02 28.15
C ALA A 86 6.29 -10.33 28.80
N GLY A 87 6.16 -9.01 28.65
CA GLY A 87 4.97 -8.27 29.08
C GLY A 87 3.70 -8.65 28.32
N ASP A 88 3.79 -8.82 27.00
CA ASP A 88 2.67 -9.26 26.17
C ASP A 88 2.18 -10.66 26.57
N ILE A 89 3.10 -11.59 26.85
CA ILE A 89 2.79 -12.95 27.32
C ILE A 89 1.97 -12.92 28.61
N ALA A 90 2.41 -12.16 29.61
CA ALA A 90 1.69 -12.04 30.87
C ALA A 90 0.27 -11.48 30.69
N ARG A 91 0.11 -10.52 29.77
CA ARG A 91 -1.20 -9.96 29.41
C ARG A 91 -2.09 -10.99 28.73
N TYR A 92 -1.57 -11.75 27.76
CA TYR A 92 -2.32 -12.79 27.06
C TYR A 92 -2.71 -13.93 28.00
N ASP A 93 -1.82 -14.36 28.90
CA ASP A 93 -2.13 -15.36 29.93
C ASP A 93 -3.25 -14.91 30.86
N SER A 94 -3.22 -13.65 31.31
CA SER A 94 -4.29 -13.10 32.14
C SER A 94 -5.63 -13.04 31.39
N ALA A 95 -5.61 -12.71 30.09
CA ALA A 95 -6.81 -12.68 29.26
C ALA A 95 -7.36 -14.10 29.02
N PHE A 96 -6.47 -15.07 28.78
CA PHE A 96 -6.81 -16.50 28.72
C PHE A 96 -7.51 -16.93 30.01
N ASP A 97 -6.92 -16.65 31.18
CA ASP A 97 -7.47 -17.07 32.47
C ASP A 97 -8.87 -16.48 32.70
N ALA A 98 -9.07 -15.19 32.39
CA ALA A 98 -10.37 -14.55 32.53
C ALA A 98 -11.43 -15.17 31.63
N ARG A 99 -11.11 -15.38 30.35
CA ARG A 99 -12.04 -15.96 29.35
C ARG A 99 -12.33 -17.42 29.64
N PHE A 100 -11.31 -18.20 29.96
CA PHE A 100 -11.46 -19.62 30.26
C PHE A 100 -12.20 -19.83 31.59
N ALA A 101 -11.99 -18.97 32.60
CA ALA A 101 -12.77 -19.02 33.84
C ALA A 101 -14.25 -18.67 33.61
N SER A 102 -14.54 -17.72 32.73
CA SER A 102 -15.91 -17.40 32.30
C SER A 102 -16.58 -18.62 31.66
N TYR A 103 -15.90 -19.24 30.69
CA TYR A 103 -16.36 -20.48 30.06
C TYR A 103 -16.57 -21.59 31.10
N ALA A 104 -15.58 -21.84 31.97
CA ALA A 104 -15.62 -22.92 32.96
C ALA A 104 -16.80 -22.81 33.95
N ARG A 105 -17.23 -21.59 34.29
CA ARG A 105 -18.41 -21.36 35.13
C ARG A 105 -19.72 -21.68 34.42
N ALA A 106 -19.75 -21.57 33.10
CA ALA A 106 -20.93 -21.83 32.29
C ALA A 106 -21.04 -23.29 31.82
N ILE A 107 -20.09 -24.16 32.19
CA ILE A 107 -20.15 -25.59 31.85
C ILE A 107 -21.14 -26.30 32.77
N VAL A 108 -22.16 -26.91 32.16
CA VAL A 108 -23.15 -27.72 32.88
C VAL A 108 -22.77 -29.20 32.84
N ARG A 109 -22.35 -29.73 31.69
CA ARG A 109 -22.09 -31.16 31.49
C ARG A 109 -20.80 -31.62 32.17
N GLU A 110 -20.88 -32.75 32.86
CA GLU A 110 -19.77 -33.23 33.69
C GLU A 110 -18.56 -33.70 32.85
N GLU A 111 -18.80 -34.25 31.66
CA GLU A 111 -17.76 -34.57 30.68
C GLU A 111 -16.95 -33.33 30.24
N GLN A 112 -17.65 -32.23 29.93
CA GLN A 112 -17.02 -30.96 29.56
C GLN A 112 -16.23 -30.36 30.74
N LYS A 113 -16.69 -30.53 31.99
CA LYS A 113 -15.94 -30.07 33.17
C LYS A 113 -14.64 -30.88 33.35
N VAL A 114 -14.65 -32.17 33.05
CA VAL A 114 -13.42 -32.99 33.08
C VAL A 114 -12.43 -32.49 32.03
N MET A 115 -12.88 -32.26 30.80
CA MET A 115 -12.05 -31.70 29.72
C MET A 115 -11.49 -30.32 30.08
N ALA A 116 -12.31 -29.44 30.67
CA ALA A 116 -11.88 -28.12 31.10
C ALA A 116 -10.82 -28.17 32.21
N ARG A 117 -10.92 -29.13 33.15
CA ARG A 117 -9.86 -29.36 34.15
C ARG A 117 -8.56 -29.85 33.50
N ASP A 118 -8.65 -30.66 32.45
CA ASP A 118 -7.46 -31.12 31.71
C ASP A 118 -6.78 -29.97 30.96
N VAL A 119 -7.54 -29.03 30.38
CA VAL A 119 -6.98 -27.78 29.83
C VAL A 119 -6.20 -27.02 30.89
N VAL A 120 -6.78 -26.79 32.07
CA VAL A 120 -6.09 -26.09 33.17
C VAL A 120 -4.81 -26.82 33.57
N ALA A 121 -4.85 -28.16 33.68
CA ALA A 121 -3.69 -28.96 34.03
C ALA A 121 -2.57 -28.90 32.97
N ARG A 122 -2.93 -28.84 31.69
CA ARG A 122 -1.96 -28.72 30.57
C ARG A 122 -1.38 -27.32 30.48
N VAL A 123 -2.20 -26.28 30.63
CA VAL A 123 -1.73 -24.88 30.69
C VAL A 123 -0.76 -24.67 31.85
N ALA A 124 -1.04 -25.26 33.03
CA ALA A 124 -0.15 -25.22 34.18
C ALA A 124 1.21 -25.92 33.92
N ARG A 125 1.29 -26.86 32.98
CA ARG A 125 2.55 -27.47 32.52
C ARG A 125 3.24 -26.68 31.41
N LEU A 126 2.47 -26.00 30.56
CA LEU A 126 2.97 -25.19 29.45
C LEU A 126 3.62 -23.88 29.92
N ARG A 127 2.98 -23.15 30.83
CA ARG A 127 3.43 -21.83 31.28
C ARG A 127 4.87 -21.81 31.84
N PRO A 128 5.30 -22.78 32.68
CA PRO A 128 6.70 -22.80 33.15
C PRO A 128 7.70 -22.96 32.01
N LEU A 129 7.37 -23.76 30.98
CA LEU A 129 8.23 -23.93 29.80
C LEU A 129 8.34 -22.64 29.00
N GLU A 130 7.23 -21.92 28.84
CA GLU A 130 7.19 -20.60 28.18
C GLU A 130 8.01 -19.55 28.93
N GLN A 131 7.86 -19.51 30.26
CA GLN A 131 8.61 -18.60 31.12
C GLN A 131 10.11 -18.89 31.11
N GLU A 132 10.49 -20.17 31.18
CA GLU A 132 11.89 -20.59 31.10
C GLU A 132 12.51 -20.23 29.73
N ALA A 133 11.76 -20.44 28.65
CA ALA A 133 12.22 -20.09 27.31
C ALA A 133 12.46 -18.58 27.14
N VAL A 134 11.54 -17.74 27.64
CA VAL A 134 11.67 -16.29 27.56
C VAL A 134 12.74 -15.75 28.53
N ALA A 135 12.86 -16.33 29.73
CA ALA A 135 13.92 -15.97 30.67
C ALA A 135 15.31 -16.29 30.11
N ALA A 136 15.46 -17.42 29.41
CA ALA A 136 16.70 -17.76 28.71
C ALA A 136 17.03 -16.75 27.60
N ALA A 137 16.04 -16.30 26.83
CA ALA A 137 16.24 -15.25 25.82
C ALA A 137 16.65 -13.91 26.45
N LEU A 138 16.01 -13.51 27.56
CA LEU A 138 16.38 -12.29 28.30
C LEU A 138 17.80 -12.34 28.87
N ALA A 139 18.28 -13.53 29.23
CA ALA A 139 19.64 -13.77 29.69
C ALA A 139 20.68 -13.83 28.54
N GLY A 140 20.27 -13.62 27.28
CA GLY A 140 21.16 -13.69 26.11
C GLY A 140 21.45 -15.12 25.64
N HIS A 141 20.63 -16.09 26.03
CA HIS A 141 20.77 -17.51 25.68
C HIS A 141 19.52 -18.07 24.98
N PRO A 142 19.11 -17.52 23.81
CA PRO A 142 17.89 -17.93 23.13
C PRO A 142 17.91 -19.39 22.66
N GLU A 143 19.09 -19.99 22.46
CA GLU A 143 19.21 -21.41 22.07
C GLU A 143 18.66 -22.36 23.14
N THR A 144 18.86 -22.04 24.41
CA THR A 144 18.31 -22.83 25.54
C THR A 144 16.79 -22.80 25.52
N GLY A 145 16.19 -21.64 25.23
CA GLY A 145 14.74 -21.52 25.09
C GLY A 145 14.19 -22.21 23.83
N ARG A 146 14.93 -22.21 22.72
CA ARG A 146 14.55 -22.93 21.50
C ARG A 146 14.52 -24.46 21.70
N ALA A 147 15.38 -25.00 22.57
CA ALA A 147 15.36 -26.42 22.91
C ALA A 147 14.06 -26.87 23.60
N LEU A 148 13.31 -25.94 24.23
CA LEU A 148 12.03 -26.22 24.88
C LEU A 148 10.83 -26.21 23.92
N LEU A 149 11.00 -25.67 22.70
CA LEU A 149 9.91 -25.55 21.71
C LEU A 149 9.18 -26.87 21.40
N PRO A 150 9.86 -28.03 21.24
CA PRO A 150 9.15 -29.30 21.00
C PRO A 150 8.21 -29.69 22.16
N ALA A 151 8.66 -29.51 23.41
CA ALA A 151 7.84 -29.81 24.58
C ALA A 151 6.65 -28.85 24.72
N MET A 152 6.86 -27.57 24.43
CA MET A 152 5.80 -26.56 24.40
C MET A 152 4.76 -26.86 23.32
N ARG A 153 5.20 -27.19 22.10
CA ARG A 153 4.30 -27.59 21.00
C ARG A 153 3.46 -28.80 21.37
N ALA A 154 4.07 -29.83 21.94
CA ALA A 154 3.33 -31.03 22.37
C ALA A 154 2.24 -30.71 23.41
N GLN A 155 2.48 -29.78 24.35
CA GLN A 155 1.45 -29.32 25.28
C GLN A 155 0.37 -28.50 24.54
N ALA A 156 0.76 -27.53 23.71
CA ALA A 156 -0.17 -26.68 22.95
C ALA A 156 -1.09 -27.51 22.04
N ASP A 157 -0.54 -28.42 21.23
CA ASP A 157 -1.30 -29.30 20.33
C ASP A 157 -2.33 -30.15 21.10
N SER A 158 -1.94 -30.59 22.31
CA SER A 158 -2.83 -31.37 23.17
C SER A 158 -3.94 -30.54 23.80
N ILE A 159 -3.71 -29.25 24.01
CA ILE A 159 -4.73 -28.29 24.48
C ILE A 159 -5.68 -27.98 23.32
N ASP A 160 -5.16 -27.70 22.12
CA ASP A 160 -5.95 -27.42 20.92
C ASP A 160 -6.95 -28.54 20.62
N ALA A 161 -6.53 -29.81 20.70
CA ALA A 161 -7.42 -30.95 20.52
C ALA A 161 -8.60 -30.96 21.52
N ILE A 162 -8.39 -30.49 22.75
CA ILE A 162 -9.46 -30.39 23.75
C ILE A 162 -10.36 -29.20 23.46
N PHE A 163 -9.82 -28.06 23.03
CA PHE A 163 -10.60 -26.90 22.60
C PHE A 163 -11.51 -27.25 21.41
N ASP A 164 -11.00 -27.98 20.42
CA ASP A 164 -11.78 -28.44 19.27
C ASP A 164 -12.92 -29.36 19.70
N ALA A 165 -12.64 -30.34 20.56
CA ALA A 165 -13.65 -31.26 21.06
C ALA A 165 -14.72 -30.57 21.93
N LEU A 166 -14.32 -29.61 22.78
CA LEU A 166 -15.24 -28.78 23.57
C LEU A 166 -16.12 -27.87 22.68
N THR A 167 -15.53 -27.28 21.64
CA THR A 167 -16.25 -26.43 20.68
C THR A 167 -17.25 -27.25 19.86
N ALA A 168 -16.82 -28.40 19.33
CA ALA A 168 -17.69 -29.31 18.58
C ALA A 168 -18.86 -29.81 19.45
N SER A 169 -18.59 -30.15 20.72
CA SER A 169 -19.62 -30.53 21.69
C SER A 169 -20.64 -29.40 21.91
N LYS A 170 -20.20 -28.14 22.02
CA LYS A 170 -21.09 -26.98 22.17
C LYS A 170 -21.93 -26.71 20.92
N VAL A 171 -21.35 -26.86 19.73
CA VAL A 171 -22.09 -26.71 18.46
C VAL A 171 -23.16 -27.79 18.31
N ALA A 172 -22.83 -29.05 18.62
CA ALA A 172 -23.79 -30.15 18.57
C ALA A 172 -24.95 -29.95 19.55
N LEU A 173 -24.66 -29.43 20.76
CA LEU A 173 -25.69 -29.08 21.75
C LEU A 173 -26.65 -28.00 21.26
N MET A 174 -26.11 -26.95 20.65
CA MET A 174 -26.93 -25.88 20.07
C MET A 174 -27.82 -26.41 18.94
N GLN A 175 -27.31 -27.31 18.10
CA GLN A 175 -28.11 -27.92 17.03
C GLN A 175 -29.26 -28.79 17.57
N ASP A 176 -29.01 -29.55 18.65
CA ASP A 176 -30.02 -30.39 19.32
C ASP A 176 -31.12 -29.55 20.00
N GLU A 177 -30.74 -28.46 20.67
CA GLU A 177 -31.71 -27.51 21.27
C GLU A 177 -32.53 -26.77 20.23
N ILE A 178 -31.94 -26.40 19.09
CA ILE A 178 -32.68 -25.81 17.96
C ILE A 178 -33.70 -26.80 17.39
N ALA A 179 -33.32 -28.06 17.21
CA ALA A 179 -34.25 -29.10 16.73
C ALA A 179 -35.40 -29.33 17.72
N THR A 180 -35.12 -29.33 19.03
CA THR A 180 -36.13 -29.44 20.08
C THR A 180 -37.07 -28.24 20.10
N ALA A 181 -36.55 -27.02 19.90
CA ALA A 181 -37.36 -25.81 19.83
C ALA A 181 -38.31 -25.80 18.61
N ASP A 182 -37.87 -26.33 17.47
CA ASP A 182 -38.71 -26.49 16.28
C ASP A 182 -39.83 -27.53 16.49
N GLU A 183 -39.55 -28.62 17.20
CA GLU A 183 -40.58 -29.62 17.58
C GLU A 183 -41.59 -29.05 18.58
N GLU A 184 -41.14 -28.38 19.65
CA GLU A 184 -42.03 -27.73 20.63
C GLU A 184 -42.92 -26.66 19.98
N SER A 185 -42.38 -25.90 19.01
CA SER A 185 -43.14 -24.91 18.25
C SER A 185 -44.27 -25.54 17.43
N ARG A 186 -44.03 -26.71 16.81
CA ARG A 186 -45.05 -27.44 16.03
C ARG A 186 -46.16 -28.02 16.92
N ASP A 187 -45.81 -28.57 18.07
CA ASP A 187 -46.79 -29.14 19.01
C ASP A 187 -47.68 -28.06 19.63
N ALA A 188 -47.11 -26.90 19.98
CA ALA A 188 -47.85 -25.73 20.46
C ALA A 188 -48.93 -25.29 19.45
N VAL A 189 -48.58 -25.24 18.16
CA VAL A 189 -49.52 -24.88 17.08
C VAL A 189 -50.66 -25.91 16.97
N LEU A 190 -50.37 -27.20 17.13
CA LEU A 190 -51.39 -28.26 17.08
C LEU A 190 -52.35 -28.21 18.28
N VAL A 191 -51.86 -27.95 19.49
CA VAL A 191 -52.68 -27.79 20.69
C VAL A 191 -53.59 -26.57 20.58
N MET A 192 -53.08 -25.45 20.05
CA MET A 192 -53.87 -24.24 19.81
C MET A 192 -55.02 -24.50 18.81
N LEU A 193 -54.76 -25.26 17.73
CA LEU A 193 -55.78 -25.67 16.77
C LEU A 193 -56.84 -26.60 17.40
N ALA A 194 -56.46 -27.47 18.33
CA ALA A 194 -57.40 -28.34 19.05
C ALA A 194 -58.33 -27.56 19.99
N PHE A 195 -57.82 -26.57 20.73
CA PHE A 195 -58.65 -25.68 21.57
C PHE A 195 -59.62 -24.85 20.74
N LEU A 196 -59.19 -24.36 19.57
CA LEU A 196 -60.06 -23.63 18.63
C LEU A 196 -61.22 -24.51 18.13
N ALA A 197 -60.94 -25.77 17.81
CA ALA A 197 -61.95 -26.74 17.39
C ALA A 197 -62.97 -27.04 18.51
N VAL A 198 -62.51 -27.22 19.76
CA VAL A 198 -63.38 -27.49 20.92
C VAL A 198 -64.24 -26.27 21.28
N ALA A 199 -63.66 -25.07 21.29
CA ALA A 199 -64.39 -23.83 21.57
C ALA A 199 -65.50 -23.60 20.54
N THR A 200 -65.22 -23.88 19.27
CA THR A 200 -66.19 -23.78 18.17
C THR A 200 -67.29 -24.85 18.30
N GLY A 201 -66.93 -26.10 18.66
CA GLY A 201 -67.90 -27.16 18.94
C GLY A 201 -68.84 -26.84 20.11
N PHE A 202 -68.30 -26.27 21.20
CA PHE A 202 -69.08 -25.92 22.39
C PHE A 202 -69.98 -24.69 22.15
N ALA A 203 -69.52 -23.70 21.38
CA ALA A 203 -70.32 -22.58 20.92
C ALA A 203 -71.57 -23.05 20.16
N VAL A 204 -71.36 -24.02 19.27
CA VAL A 204 -72.43 -24.66 18.50
C VAL A 204 -73.41 -25.33 19.46
N VAL A 205 -72.96 -26.28 20.29
CA VAL A 205 -73.84 -27.05 21.21
C VAL A 205 -74.70 -26.17 22.11
N THR A 206 -74.13 -25.10 22.67
CA THR A 206 -74.82 -24.19 23.60
C THR A 206 -75.87 -23.34 22.88
N ALA A 207 -75.57 -22.89 21.66
CA ALA A 207 -76.54 -22.24 20.78
C ALA A 207 -77.67 -23.20 20.36
N LEU A 208 -77.38 -24.50 20.19
CA LEU A 208 -78.37 -25.51 19.80
C LEU A 208 -79.26 -26.00 20.96
N GLY A 209 -78.82 -25.91 22.22
CA GLY A 209 -79.54 -26.49 23.37
C GLY A 209 -80.47 -25.52 24.12
N ILE A 210 -80.10 -24.24 24.18
CA ILE A 210 -80.71 -23.26 25.10
C ILE A 210 -81.58 -22.22 24.38
N GLY A 211 -81.09 -21.64 23.27
CA GLY A 211 -81.86 -20.67 22.48
C GLY A 211 -82.93 -21.31 21.60
N ARG A 212 -82.66 -22.53 21.13
CA ARG A 212 -83.45 -23.27 20.14
C ARG A 212 -84.84 -23.81 20.54
N PRO A 213 -85.33 -23.80 21.78
CA PRO A 213 -86.74 -24.18 22.01
C PRO A 213 -87.68 -22.99 22.13
N ILE A 214 -87.13 -21.83 22.44
CA ILE A 214 -87.90 -20.70 22.97
C ILE A 214 -88.01 -19.56 21.96
N VAL A 215 -86.87 -19.11 21.44
CA VAL A 215 -86.80 -18.22 20.27
C VAL A 215 -87.35 -18.98 19.06
N ARG A 216 -87.06 -20.27 18.99
CA ARG A 216 -87.62 -21.14 17.98
C ARG A 216 -89.13 -21.32 18.06
N GLY A 217 -89.76 -20.94 19.15
CA GLY A 217 -91.21 -20.87 19.17
C GLY A 217 -91.69 -19.56 18.54
N LEU A 218 -91.70 -18.49 19.35
CA LEU A 218 -92.38 -17.23 19.03
C LEU A 218 -91.69 -16.43 17.92
N ARG A 219 -90.36 -16.58 17.79
CA ARG A 219 -89.57 -16.01 16.70
C ARG A 219 -89.55 -16.94 15.47
N GLU A 220 -89.80 -18.26 15.54
CA GLU A 220 -90.02 -19.02 14.29
C GLU A 220 -91.29 -18.55 13.57
N VAL A 221 -92.18 -17.84 14.25
CA VAL A 221 -93.49 -17.51 13.70
C VAL A 221 -93.61 -16.01 13.43
N ALA A 222 -93.10 -15.18 14.34
CA ALA A 222 -92.98 -13.73 14.13
C ALA A 222 -91.71 -13.36 13.36
N ALA A 223 -90.55 -14.00 13.58
CA ALA A 223 -89.38 -13.82 12.69
C ALA A 223 -89.48 -14.70 11.44
N ALA A 224 -90.44 -15.62 11.33
CA ALA A 224 -90.88 -16.05 10.01
C ALA A 224 -91.56 -14.94 9.22
N ALA A 225 -92.16 -13.95 9.88
CA ALA A 225 -92.91 -12.87 9.25
C ALA A 225 -92.10 -11.61 9.07
N ASP A 226 -91.52 -11.09 10.15
CA ASP A 226 -90.52 -10.03 10.11
C ASP A 226 -89.27 -10.53 9.42
N GLY A 227 -88.77 -11.74 9.71
CA GLY A 227 -87.64 -12.26 8.95
C GLY A 227 -87.99 -12.48 7.49
N LEU A 228 -89.20 -12.86 7.10
CA LEU A 228 -89.51 -12.86 5.66
C LEU A 228 -89.63 -11.45 5.04
N ALA A 229 -90.09 -10.45 5.80
CA ALA A 229 -90.16 -9.05 5.38
C ALA A 229 -88.80 -8.31 5.42
N ASP A 230 -87.89 -8.73 6.30
CA ASP A 230 -86.51 -8.25 6.52
C ASP A 230 -85.47 -9.13 5.76
N GLY A 231 -85.87 -10.26 5.17
CA GLY A 231 -85.04 -11.14 4.32
C GLY A 231 -84.46 -12.44 4.93
N ASP A 232 -84.72 -12.79 6.19
CA ASP A 232 -84.46 -14.12 6.79
C ASP A 232 -85.46 -15.20 6.34
N LEU A 233 -85.00 -15.99 5.37
CA LEU A 233 -85.82 -17.00 4.73
C LEU A 233 -85.68 -18.36 5.42
N ARG A 234 -84.71 -18.66 6.29
CA ARG A 234 -84.52 -20.04 6.86
C ARG A 234 -85.52 -20.44 7.95
N GLN A 235 -86.63 -19.73 7.99
CA GLN A 235 -87.68 -19.80 8.97
C GLN A 235 -88.49 -21.08 8.79
N ARG A 236 -87.96 -22.20 9.29
CA ARG A 236 -88.67 -23.47 9.27
C ARG A 236 -89.54 -23.52 10.50
N ILE A 237 -90.85 -23.53 10.33
CA ILE A 237 -91.74 -23.39 11.48
C ILE A 237 -92.14 -24.77 11.99
N THR A 238 -91.52 -25.15 13.09
CA THR A 238 -91.55 -26.49 13.70
C THR A 238 -92.23 -26.52 15.05
N VAL A 239 -93.14 -25.58 15.29
CA VAL A 239 -93.81 -25.46 16.58
C VAL A 239 -94.82 -26.60 16.78
N THR A 240 -94.50 -27.48 17.73
CA THR A 240 -95.33 -28.62 18.19
C THR A 240 -95.82 -28.45 19.63
N SER A 241 -95.51 -27.30 20.25
CA SER A 241 -95.97 -26.93 21.59
C SER A 241 -97.44 -26.53 21.58
N GLY A 242 -98.14 -26.83 22.67
CA GLY A 242 -99.55 -26.43 22.88
C GLY A 242 -99.71 -25.00 23.41
N ASP A 243 -98.63 -24.22 23.42
CA ASP A 243 -98.56 -22.83 23.86
C ASP A 243 -98.78 -21.86 22.68
N GLU A 244 -98.68 -20.54 22.92
CA GLU A 244 -99.17 -19.42 22.09
C GLU A 244 -98.50 -19.26 20.70
N VAL A 245 -97.80 -20.29 20.25
CA VAL A 245 -96.74 -20.26 19.27
C VAL A 245 -96.99 -21.25 18.14
N GLY A 246 -97.71 -22.35 18.43
CA GLY A 246 -97.96 -23.47 17.51
C GLY A 246 -98.92 -23.18 16.35
N GLN A 247 -99.75 -22.15 16.48
CA GLN A 247 -100.87 -21.91 15.56
C GLN A 247 -100.49 -21.02 14.37
N VAL A 248 -99.68 -19.98 14.58
CA VAL A 248 -99.30 -19.00 13.54
C VAL A 248 -98.20 -19.56 12.60
N GLY A 249 -97.57 -20.69 12.96
CA GLY A 249 -96.46 -21.28 12.20
C GLY A 249 -96.77 -22.10 10.94
N ARG A 250 -97.96 -22.71 10.81
CA ARG A 250 -98.24 -23.58 9.65
C ARG A 250 -98.52 -22.82 8.35
N ALA A 251 -99.14 -21.64 8.42
CA ALA A 251 -99.44 -20.82 7.24
C ALA A 251 -98.19 -20.20 6.63
N MET A 252 -97.21 -19.88 7.46
CA MET A 252 -96.02 -19.12 7.09
C MET A 252 -94.90 -19.99 6.49
N THR A 253 -94.91 -21.30 6.78
CA THR A 253 -93.96 -22.29 6.24
C THR A 253 -93.99 -22.40 4.69
N ARG A 254 -95.16 -22.36 4.04
CA ARG A 254 -95.28 -22.46 2.56
C ARG A 254 -94.72 -21.25 1.82
N MET A 255 -94.82 -20.07 2.41
CA MET A 255 -94.29 -18.83 1.82
C MET A 255 -92.78 -18.76 1.98
N ILE A 256 -92.29 -19.26 3.11
CA ILE A 256 -90.87 -19.35 3.42
C ILE A 256 -90.13 -20.34 2.53
N GLU A 257 -90.68 -21.51 2.19
CA GLU A 257 -90.01 -22.46 1.27
C GLU A 257 -89.79 -21.92 -0.16
N SER A 258 -90.62 -20.98 -0.61
CA SER A 258 -90.45 -20.26 -1.87
C SER A 258 -89.26 -19.31 -1.82
N GLN A 259 -89.24 -18.50 -0.77
CA GLN A 259 -88.23 -17.48 -0.54
C GLN A 259 -86.88 -18.11 -0.14
N GLN A 260 -86.84 -19.19 0.66
CA GLN A 260 -85.62 -19.95 1.04
C GLN A 260 -84.77 -20.38 -0.14
N ALA A 261 -85.40 -20.88 -1.21
CA ALA A 261 -84.66 -21.27 -2.41
C ALA A 261 -83.96 -20.07 -3.05
N LEU A 262 -84.60 -18.89 -3.05
CA LEU A 262 -84.02 -17.64 -3.53
C LEU A 262 -83.00 -17.04 -2.55
N ALA A 263 -83.19 -17.09 -1.22
CA ALA A 263 -82.15 -16.70 -0.24
C ALA A 263 -80.94 -17.60 -0.28
N GLN A 264 -81.10 -18.90 -0.52
CA GLN A 264 -79.94 -19.79 -0.61
C GLN A 264 -79.07 -19.41 -1.81
N VAL A 265 -79.69 -19.08 -2.94
CA VAL A 265 -78.97 -18.52 -4.10
C VAL A 265 -78.39 -17.14 -3.77
N ALA A 266 -79.15 -16.25 -3.13
CA ALA A 266 -78.70 -14.89 -2.78
C ALA A 266 -77.58 -14.88 -1.72
N ALA A 267 -77.67 -15.73 -0.69
CA ALA A 267 -76.68 -15.90 0.36
C ALA A 267 -75.44 -16.62 -0.18
N GLY A 268 -75.61 -17.58 -1.10
CA GLY A 268 -74.52 -18.13 -1.89
C GLY A 268 -73.79 -17.02 -2.65
N LEU A 269 -74.52 -16.22 -3.44
CA LEU A 269 -73.98 -15.07 -4.17
C LEU A 269 -73.27 -14.04 -3.27
N SER A 270 -73.87 -13.68 -2.13
CA SER A 270 -73.30 -12.72 -1.18
C SER A 270 -72.06 -13.27 -0.46
N ALA A 271 -71.96 -14.59 -0.28
CA ALA A 271 -70.78 -15.25 0.25
C ALA A 271 -69.73 -15.57 -0.84
N GLY A 272 -70.02 -15.25 -2.11
CA GLY A 272 -69.16 -15.53 -3.26
C GLY A 272 -69.24 -16.97 -3.80
N ASP A 273 -70.21 -17.77 -3.33
CA ASP A 273 -70.49 -19.12 -3.80
C ASP A 273 -71.46 -19.12 -5.01
N LEU A 274 -70.90 -19.39 -6.18
CA LEU A 274 -71.61 -19.45 -7.46
C LEU A 274 -71.98 -20.89 -7.88
N GLY A 275 -71.74 -21.90 -7.04
CA GLY A 275 -71.99 -23.31 -7.40
C GLY A 275 -73.48 -23.67 -7.49
N VAL A 276 -74.36 -22.86 -6.92
CA VAL A 276 -75.81 -23.11 -6.86
C VAL A 276 -76.53 -22.24 -7.88
N ALA A 277 -76.99 -22.85 -8.98
CA ALA A 277 -77.73 -22.14 -10.03
C ALA A 277 -79.20 -21.94 -9.63
N PRO A 278 -79.73 -20.69 -9.65
CA PRO A 278 -81.16 -20.45 -9.46
C PRO A 278 -82.00 -21.07 -10.59
N GLN A 279 -83.19 -21.55 -10.25
CA GLN A 279 -84.20 -22.03 -11.19
C GLN A 279 -85.51 -21.27 -10.97
N ALA A 280 -86.05 -20.67 -12.02
CA ALA A 280 -87.36 -20.01 -11.97
C ALA A 280 -88.48 -21.07 -11.88
N ARG A 281 -89.44 -20.87 -10.96
CA ARG A 281 -90.44 -21.90 -10.61
C ARG A 281 -91.74 -21.79 -11.41
N SER A 282 -92.00 -20.67 -12.09
CA SER A 282 -93.12 -20.46 -13.01
C SER A 282 -92.84 -19.29 -13.96
N GLU A 283 -93.64 -19.13 -15.02
CA GLU A 283 -93.52 -17.99 -15.96
C GLU A 283 -93.76 -16.62 -15.30
N HIS A 284 -94.41 -16.58 -14.13
CA HIS A 284 -94.66 -15.36 -13.35
C HIS A 284 -93.65 -15.15 -12.20
N ASP A 285 -92.62 -16.00 -12.09
CA ASP A 285 -91.57 -15.91 -11.05
C ASP A 285 -90.51 -14.86 -11.42
N ALA A 286 -90.89 -13.59 -11.28
CA ALA A 286 -90.04 -12.45 -11.61
C ALA A 286 -88.71 -12.44 -10.83
N LEU A 287 -88.71 -12.92 -9.57
CA LEU A 287 -87.52 -12.99 -8.73
C LEU A 287 -86.58 -14.11 -9.20
N GLY A 288 -87.08 -15.30 -9.53
CA GLY A 288 -86.27 -16.41 -10.04
C GLY A 288 -85.49 -16.07 -11.33
N HIS A 289 -86.14 -15.38 -12.28
CA HIS A 289 -85.46 -14.92 -13.50
C HIS A 289 -84.42 -13.81 -13.23
N ALA A 290 -84.71 -12.86 -12.34
CA ALA A 290 -83.78 -11.81 -11.95
C ALA A 290 -82.51 -12.37 -11.26
N PHE A 291 -82.67 -13.33 -10.33
CA PHE A 291 -81.54 -14.00 -9.67
C PHE A 291 -80.70 -14.83 -10.64
N THR A 292 -81.31 -15.43 -11.67
CA THR A 292 -80.59 -16.16 -12.73
C THR A 292 -79.72 -15.24 -13.58
N GLY A 293 -80.24 -14.07 -13.97
CA GLY A 293 -79.46 -13.05 -14.66
C GLY A 293 -78.31 -12.49 -13.80
N LEU A 294 -78.56 -12.27 -12.50
CA LEU A 294 -77.57 -11.79 -11.54
C LEU A 294 -76.45 -12.81 -11.29
N HIS A 295 -76.79 -14.08 -11.08
CA HIS A 295 -75.84 -15.19 -10.88
C HIS A 295 -74.91 -15.35 -12.08
N ALA A 296 -75.44 -15.36 -13.30
CA ALA A 296 -74.64 -15.46 -14.51
C ALA A 296 -73.69 -14.28 -14.69
N THR A 297 -74.10 -13.06 -14.30
CA THR A 297 -73.29 -11.85 -14.44
C THR A 297 -72.16 -11.80 -13.40
N LEU A 298 -72.45 -12.10 -12.13
CA LEU A 298 -71.43 -12.20 -11.08
C LEU A 298 -70.47 -13.37 -11.31
N GLY A 299 -70.96 -14.49 -11.85
CA GLY A 299 -70.15 -15.62 -12.29
C GLY A 299 -69.09 -15.24 -13.32
N ARG A 300 -69.50 -14.52 -14.37
CA ARG A 300 -68.57 -13.99 -15.37
C ARG A 300 -67.59 -12.98 -14.76
N LEU A 301 -68.06 -12.08 -13.90
CA LEU A 301 -67.21 -11.06 -13.28
C LEU A 301 -66.12 -11.65 -12.39
N ILE A 302 -66.46 -12.61 -11.53
CA ILE A 302 -65.51 -13.27 -10.62
C ILE A 302 -64.48 -14.09 -11.43
N ALA A 303 -64.90 -14.78 -12.47
CA ALA A 303 -63.99 -15.50 -13.36
C ALA A 303 -62.99 -14.54 -14.06
N GLU A 304 -63.48 -13.39 -14.52
CA GLU A 304 -62.65 -12.35 -15.15
C GLU A 304 -61.65 -11.75 -14.15
N MET A 305 -62.09 -11.41 -12.93
CA MET A 305 -61.22 -10.89 -11.86
C MET A 305 -60.15 -11.91 -11.43
N ARG A 306 -60.51 -13.20 -11.31
CA ARG A 306 -59.54 -14.26 -11.01
C ARG A 306 -58.46 -14.36 -12.08
N THR A 307 -58.84 -14.23 -13.35
CA THR A 307 -57.91 -14.24 -14.47
C THR A 307 -56.92 -13.07 -14.38
N LEU A 308 -57.41 -11.86 -14.10
CA LEU A 308 -56.54 -10.69 -13.89
C LEU A 308 -55.61 -10.81 -12.68
N VAL A 309 -56.12 -11.31 -11.55
CA VAL A 309 -55.32 -11.51 -10.34
C VAL A 309 -54.20 -12.52 -10.59
N GLU A 310 -54.50 -13.65 -11.22
CA GLU A 310 -53.48 -14.65 -11.52
C GLU A 310 -52.46 -14.14 -12.55
N ALA A 311 -52.92 -13.42 -13.59
CA ALA A 311 -52.03 -12.76 -14.54
C ALA A 311 -51.08 -11.76 -13.83
N ALA A 312 -51.61 -10.91 -12.94
CA ALA A 312 -50.81 -9.97 -12.18
C ALA A 312 -49.81 -10.68 -11.23
N ARG A 313 -50.22 -11.78 -10.60
CA ARG A 313 -49.36 -12.60 -9.72
C ARG A 313 -48.20 -13.25 -10.48
N GLN A 314 -48.41 -13.54 -11.77
CA GLN A 314 -47.39 -14.06 -12.69
C GLN A 314 -46.59 -12.94 -13.38
N GLY A 315 -46.85 -11.67 -13.08
CA GLY A 315 -46.18 -10.52 -13.71
C GLY A 315 -46.70 -10.15 -15.11
N ALA A 316 -47.76 -10.79 -15.60
CA ALA A 316 -48.40 -10.48 -16.86
C ALA A 316 -49.33 -9.26 -16.74
N LEU A 317 -48.76 -8.10 -16.37
CA LEU A 317 -49.49 -6.86 -16.12
C LEU A 317 -50.13 -6.23 -17.36
N ALA A 318 -49.89 -6.75 -18.56
CA ALA A 318 -50.53 -6.32 -19.81
C ALA A 318 -51.94 -6.93 -20.02
N THR A 319 -52.31 -7.98 -19.27
CA THR A 319 -53.61 -8.63 -19.42
C THR A 319 -54.74 -7.69 -18.96
N ARG A 320 -55.80 -7.56 -19.77
CA ARG A 320 -56.97 -6.72 -19.48
C ARG A 320 -58.26 -7.53 -19.57
N ALA A 321 -59.23 -7.17 -18.74
CA ALA A 321 -60.56 -7.75 -18.75
C ALA A 321 -61.45 -7.05 -19.79
N ASP A 322 -62.33 -7.81 -20.45
CA ASP A 322 -63.25 -7.25 -21.44
C ASP A 322 -64.46 -6.59 -20.76
N ALA A 323 -64.46 -5.25 -20.73
CA ALA A 323 -65.50 -4.44 -20.09
C ALA A 323 -66.84 -4.44 -20.83
N ASP A 324 -66.86 -4.72 -22.14
CA ASP A 324 -68.08 -4.64 -22.96
C ASP A 324 -69.06 -5.78 -22.65
N ARG A 325 -68.55 -6.87 -22.04
CA ARG A 325 -69.33 -8.03 -21.56
C ARG A 325 -70.19 -7.73 -20.33
N PHE A 326 -70.00 -6.57 -19.71
CA PHE A 326 -70.69 -6.15 -18.49
C PHE A 326 -71.46 -4.85 -18.73
N ALA A 327 -72.42 -4.53 -17.87
CA ALA A 327 -73.22 -3.29 -17.95
C ALA A 327 -73.36 -2.64 -16.56
N GLY A 328 -73.60 -1.33 -16.53
CA GLY A 328 -73.73 -0.55 -15.29
C GLY A 328 -72.49 -0.62 -14.40
N ALA A 329 -72.68 -0.69 -13.08
CA ALA A 329 -71.60 -0.69 -12.09
C ALA A 329 -70.56 -1.82 -12.28
N TYR A 330 -70.94 -2.97 -12.84
CA TYR A 330 -70.00 -4.05 -13.12
C TYR A 330 -69.02 -3.70 -14.24
N ARG A 331 -69.46 -2.93 -15.26
CA ARG A 331 -68.58 -2.40 -16.31
C ARG A 331 -67.61 -1.39 -15.72
N GLU A 332 -68.10 -0.47 -14.89
CA GLU A 332 -67.27 0.54 -14.22
C GLU A 332 -66.19 -0.11 -13.34
N LEU A 333 -66.52 -1.21 -12.65
CA LEU A 333 -65.55 -1.96 -11.84
C LEU A 333 -64.46 -2.61 -12.70
N VAL A 334 -64.83 -3.26 -13.81
CA VAL A 334 -63.86 -3.85 -14.76
C VAL A 334 -62.97 -2.75 -15.36
N GLN A 335 -63.54 -1.62 -15.78
CA GLN A 335 -62.80 -0.48 -16.28
C GLN A 335 -61.87 0.12 -15.22
N GLY A 336 -62.32 0.26 -13.98
CA GLY A 336 -61.51 0.74 -12.86
C GLY A 336 -60.35 -0.21 -12.54
N THR A 337 -60.58 -1.53 -12.63
CA THR A 337 -59.53 -2.54 -12.42
C THR A 337 -58.50 -2.50 -13.55
N ASN A 338 -58.94 -2.36 -14.81
CA ASN A 338 -58.05 -2.15 -15.95
C ASN A 338 -57.22 -0.86 -15.80
N ALA A 339 -57.86 0.24 -15.41
CA ALA A 339 -57.18 1.52 -15.18
C ALA A 339 -56.15 1.45 -14.02
N LEU A 340 -56.44 0.68 -12.97
CA LEU A 340 -55.47 0.39 -11.91
C LEU A 340 -54.27 -0.39 -12.45
N LEU A 341 -54.50 -1.42 -13.26
CA LEU A 341 -53.42 -2.18 -13.90
C LEU A 341 -52.59 -1.30 -14.85
N ASP A 342 -53.22 -0.41 -15.61
CA ASP A 342 -52.51 0.57 -16.47
C ASP A 342 -51.62 1.50 -15.64
N ALA A 343 -52.12 1.99 -14.50
CA ALA A 343 -51.38 2.87 -13.60
C ALA A 343 -50.14 2.20 -12.96
N VAL A 344 -50.17 0.89 -12.77
CA VAL A 344 -49.04 0.11 -12.22
C VAL A 344 -48.11 -0.42 -13.31
N ALA A 345 -48.65 -0.86 -14.45
CA ALA A 345 -47.87 -1.47 -15.52
C ALA A 345 -46.95 -0.46 -16.22
N ALA A 346 -47.44 0.75 -16.53
CA ALA A 346 -46.68 1.73 -17.29
C ALA A 346 -45.36 2.17 -16.62
N PRO A 347 -45.32 2.52 -15.30
CA PRO A 347 -44.06 2.82 -14.63
C PRO A 347 -43.09 1.63 -14.58
N ILE A 348 -43.59 0.41 -14.38
CA ILE A 348 -42.75 -0.79 -14.31
C ILE A 348 -42.13 -1.11 -15.68
N ASP A 349 -42.90 -1.00 -16.75
CA ASP A 349 -42.41 -1.26 -18.11
C ASP A 349 -41.37 -0.21 -18.54
N GLU A 350 -41.62 1.09 -18.29
CA GLU A 350 -40.64 2.14 -18.63
C GLU A 350 -39.33 1.99 -17.83
N THR A 351 -39.43 1.67 -16.53
CA THR A 351 -38.23 1.45 -15.70
C THR A 351 -37.44 0.23 -16.13
N ALA A 352 -38.10 -0.87 -16.51
CA ALA A 352 -37.43 -2.04 -17.09
C ALA A 352 -36.70 -1.69 -18.40
N GLN A 353 -37.34 -0.94 -19.32
CA GLN A 353 -36.71 -0.51 -20.56
C GLN A 353 -35.46 0.36 -20.34
N VAL A 354 -35.48 1.24 -19.33
CA VAL A 354 -34.30 2.05 -18.97
C VAL A 354 -33.19 1.19 -18.39
N LEU A 355 -33.51 0.19 -17.56
CA LEU A 355 -32.54 -0.75 -17.01
C LEU A 355 -31.92 -1.65 -18.10
N ASP A 356 -32.71 -2.09 -19.08
CA ASP A 356 -32.22 -2.86 -20.25
C ASP A 356 -31.25 -2.02 -21.08
N ARG A 357 -31.56 -0.74 -21.31
CA ARG A 357 -30.64 0.19 -21.99
C ARG A 357 -29.38 0.42 -21.17
N MET A 358 -29.49 0.57 -19.85
CA MET A 358 -28.34 0.68 -18.97
C MET A 358 -27.43 -0.56 -19.04
N ALA A 359 -28.02 -1.77 -19.07
CA ALA A 359 -27.29 -3.02 -19.25
C ALA A 359 -26.61 -3.11 -20.63
N ALA A 360 -27.23 -2.53 -21.66
CA ALA A 360 -26.65 -2.34 -22.99
C ALA A 360 -25.63 -1.18 -23.07
N ARG A 361 -25.17 -0.65 -21.92
CA ARG A 361 -24.20 0.45 -21.79
C ARG A 361 -24.70 1.81 -22.28
N ASP A 362 -26.00 1.97 -22.43
CA ASP A 362 -26.62 3.23 -22.78
C ASP A 362 -27.06 3.99 -21.52
N LEU A 363 -26.17 4.86 -21.04
CA LEU A 363 -26.39 5.70 -19.86
C LEU A 363 -27.09 7.03 -20.21
N THR A 364 -27.64 7.16 -21.43
CA THR A 364 -28.49 8.30 -21.84
C THR A 364 -29.96 8.08 -21.55
N ALA A 365 -30.37 6.81 -21.33
CA ALA A 365 -31.75 6.44 -21.04
C ALA A 365 -32.23 7.07 -19.72
N ARG A 366 -33.45 7.60 -19.73
CA ARG A 366 -34.10 8.19 -18.55
C ARG A 366 -35.56 7.77 -18.54
N VAL A 367 -36.10 7.58 -17.34
CA VAL A 367 -37.54 7.42 -17.11
C VAL A 367 -38.17 8.82 -17.21
N GLN A 368 -38.97 9.05 -18.24
CA GLN A 368 -39.55 10.35 -18.59
C GLN A 368 -41.01 10.47 -18.16
N GLY A 369 -41.71 9.36 -17.92
CA GLY A 369 -43.10 9.33 -17.49
C GLY A 369 -43.40 10.26 -16.31
N ARG A 370 -44.61 10.84 -16.31
CA ARG A 370 -45.12 11.65 -15.21
C ARG A 370 -45.83 10.75 -14.21
N TYR A 371 -45.15 10.45 -13.12
CA TYR A 371 -45.65 9.61 -12.05
C TYR A 371 -45.77 10.39 -10.74
N ALA A 372 -46.46 9.82 -9.76
CA ALA A 372 -46.65 10.42 -8.44
C ALA A 372 -46.39 9.39 -7.34
N GLY A 373 -46.13 9.86 -6.12
CA GLY A 373 -45.89 9.00 -4.97
C GLY A 373 -44.68 8.08 -5.16
N ASP A 374 -44.86 6.79 -4.85
CA ASP A 374 -43.77 5.80 -4.88
C ASP A 374 -43.16 5.61 -6.28
N PHE A 375 -43.97 5.71 -7.35
CA PHE A 375 -43.46 5.58 -8.72
C PHE A 375 -42.56 6.75 -9.13
N ASP A 376 -42.83 7.98 -8.67
CA ASP A 376 -41.94 9.12 -8.90
C ASP A 376 -40.62 8.96 -8.12
N ARG A 377 -40.68 8.40 -6.91
CA ARG A 377 -39.49 8.05 -6.12
C ARG A 377 -38.63 7.01 -6.84
N ILE A 378 -39.23 5.97 -7.42
CA ILE A 378 -38.51 4.95 -8.22
C ILE A 378 -37.86 5.57 -9.45
N LYS A 379 -38.60 6.37 -10.22
CA LYS A 379 -38.07 7.16 -11.35
C LYS A 379 -36.87 7.99 -10.93
N GLY A 380 -36.99 8.74 -9.83
CA GLY A 380 -35.92 9.59 -9.30
C GLY A 380 -34.68 8.79 -8.95
N ALA A 381 -34.84 7.65 -8.26
CA ALA A 381 -33.74 6.77 -7.90
C ALA A 381 -33.01 6.21 -9.12
N ILE A 382 -33.73 5.70 -10.12
CA ILE A 382 -33.15 5.15 -11.35
C ILE A 382 -32.43 6.24 -12.15
N ASN A 383 -33.07 7.39 -12.38
CA ASN A 383 -32.45 8.49 -13.12
C ASN A 383 -31.20 9.03 -12.41
N THR A 384 -31.21 9.06 -11.07
CA THR A 384 -30.03 9.43 -10.27
C THR A 384 -28.92 8.42 -10.47
N ALA A 385 -29.21 7.11 -10.34
CA ALA A 385 -28.23 6.06 -10.54
C ALA A 385 -27.57 6.11 -11.94
N VAL A 386 -28.37 6.28 -12.99
CA VAL A 386 -27.84 6.41 -14.37
C VAL A 386 -26.96 7.65 -14.50
N THR A 387 -27.36 8.77 -13.89
CA THR A 387 -26.57 10.02 -13.93
C THR A 387 -25.25 9.88 -13.17
N THR A 388 -25.26 9.28 -11.99
CA THR A 388 -24.05 9.01 -11.20
C THR A 388 -23.10 8.09 -11.96
N LEU A 389 -23.62 7.03 -12.59
CA LEU A 389 -22.80 6.11 -13.37
C LEU A 389 -22.21 6.80 -14.63
N ALA A 390 -23.01 7.60 -15.33
CA ALA A 390 -22.53 8.37 -16.49
C ALA A 390 -21.40 9.34 -16.10
N SER A 391 -21.57 10.07 -14.98
CA SER A 391 -20.55 10.98 -14.47
C SER A 391 -19.27 10.24 -14.03
N ALA A 392 -19.41 9.06 -13.41
CA ALA A 392 -18.26 8.24 -13.04
C ALA A 392 -17.47 7.78 -14.29
N MET A 393 -18.16 7.34 -15.34
CA MET A 393 -17.51 6.96 -16.61
C MET A 393 -16.80 8.15 -17.25
N GLU A 394 -17.40 9.34 -17.25
CA GLU A 394 -16.77 10.56 -17.76
C GLU A 394 -15.52 10.95 -16.96
N GLN A 395 -15.53 10.81 -15.64
CA GLN A 395 -14.34 11.04 -14.81
C GLN A 395 -13.22 10.03 -15.11
N VAL A 396 -13.57 8.76 -15.33
CA VAL A 396 -12.58 7.73 -15.73
C VAL A 396 -11.99 8.05 -17.10
N HIS A 397 -12.80 8.52 -18.06
CA HIS A 397 -12.33 8.95 -19.38
C HIS A 397 -11.28 10.07 -19.27
N VAL A 398 -11.60 11.14 -18.53
CA VAL A 398 -10.69 12.26 -18.31
C VAL A 398 -9.40 11.82 -17.61
N ALA A 399 -9.51 10.95 -16.60
CA ALA A 399 -8.35 10.42 -15.90
C ALA A 399 -7.46 9.57 -16.82
N ALA A 400 -8.06 8.74 -17.69
CA ALA A 400 -7.31 7.96 -18.67
C ALA A 400 -6.57 8.84 -19.68
N GLU A 401 -7.21 9.91 -20.20
CA GLU A 401 -6.53 10.87 -21.08
C GLU A 401 -5.34 11.57 -20.40
N GLN A 402 -5.50 11.94 -19.13
CA GLN A 402 -4.43 12.54 -18.33
C GLN A 402 -3.26 11.56 -18.13
N VAL A 403 -3.54 10.29 -17.81
CA VAL A 403 -2.50 9.25 -17.68
C VAL A 403 -1.78 9.04 -19.00
N MET A 404 -2.50 8.98 -20.12
CA MET A 404 -1.90 8.83 -21.45
C MET A 404 -0.96 10.00 -21.77
N SER A 405 -1.41 11.25 -21.54
CA SER A 405 -0.59 12.44 -21.76
C SER A 405 0.65 12.48 -20.86
N ALA A 406 0.48 12.23 -19.55
CA ALA A 406 1.58 12.21 -18.61
C ALA A 406 2.60 11.12 -18.94
N SER A 407 2.12 9.93 -19.31
CA SER A 407 2.97 8.81 -19.71
C SER A 407 3.78 9.13 -20.97
N ALA A 408 3.16 9.77 -21.98
CA ALA A 408 3.90 10.21 -23.17
C ALA A 408 5.00 11.23 -22.84
N GLN A 409 4.75 12.14 -21.89
CA GLN A 409 5.79 13.08 -21.41
C GLN A 409 6.90 12.37 -20.66
N VAL A 410 6.58 11.41 -19.79
CA VAL A 410 7.57 10.61 -19.06
C VAL A 410 8.43 9.79 -20.03
N ALA A 411 7.83 9.16 -21.04
CA ALA A 411 8.56 8.42 -22.07
C ALA A 411 9.54 9.32 -22.83
N GLY A 412 9.08 10.48 -23.31
CA GLY A 412 9.93 11.45 -24.01
C GLY A 412 11.05 12.04 -23.13
N GLY A 413 10.75 12.33 -21.86
CA GLY A 413 11.73 12.80 -20.88
C GLY A 413 12.79 11.75 -20.57
N SER A 414 12.37 10.50 -20.41
CA SER A 414 13.27 9.37 -20.13
C SER A 414 14.16 9.06 -21.34
N GLN A 415 13.63 9.09 -22.57
CA GLN A 415 14.45 8.94 -23.78
C GLN A 415 15.52 10.05 -23.89
N SER A 416 15.16 11.28 -23.54
CA SER A 416 16.11 12.41 -23.51
C SER A 416 17.19 12.20 -22.44
N LEU A 417 16.80 11.67 -21.27
CA LEU A 417 17.74 11.33 -20.20
C LEU A 417 18.70 10.21 -20.59
N ALA A 418 18.22 9.17 -21.26
CA ALA A 418 19.07 8.08 -21.78
C ALA A 418 20.09 8.61 -22.81
N SER A 419 19.64 9.48 -23.72
CA SER A 419 20.54 10.14 -24.68
C SER A 419 21.54 11.07 -23.99
N GLY A 420 21.12 11.84 -22.99
CA GLY A 420 21.99 12.71 -22.21
C GLY A 420 23.03 11.93 -21.40
N SER A 421 22.64 10.80 -20.84
CA SER A 421 23.54 9.89 -20.12
C SER A 421 24.57 9.28 -21.05
N SER A 422 24.17 8.88 -22.26
CA SER A 422 25.11 8.37 -23.28
C SER A 422 26.13 9.44 -23.68
N GLN A 423 25.70 10.69 -23.84
CA GLN A 423 26.60 11.80 -24.13
C GLN A 423 27.53 12.13 -22.96
N GLN A 424 27.03 12.05 -21.72
CA GLN A 424 27.84 12.22 -20.52
C GLN A 424 28.90 11.12 -20.40
N ALA A 425 28.57 9.86 -20.72
CA ALA A 425 29.53 8.76 -20.73
C ALA A 425 30.69 9.04 -21.70
N ALA A 426 30.39 9.54 -22.90
CA ALA A 426 31.42 9.95 -23.86
C ALA A 426 32.32 11.08 -23.32
N SER A 427 31.74 12.06 -22.61
CA SER A 427 32.54 13.11 -21.94
C SER A 427 33.41 12.56 -20.81
N LEU A 428 32.93 11.56 -20.06
CA LEU A 428 33.73 10.91 -19.01
C LEU A 428 34.89 10.10 -19.60
N GLU A 429 34.70 9.44 -20.74
CA GLU A 429 35.79 8.77 -21.47
C GLU A 429 36.88 9.77 -21.91
N GLU A 430 36.49 10.94 -22.41
CA GLU A 430 37.42 12.01 -22.79
C GLU A 430 38.19 12.58 -21.58
N VAL A 431 37.49 12.77 -20.45
CA VAL A 431 38.11 13.17 -19.18
C VAL A 431 39.09 12.11 -18.70
N GLY A 432 38.73 10.82 -18.76
CA GLY A 432 39.62 9.71 -18.43
C GLY A 432 40.91 9.72 -19.25
N GLY A 433 40.79 9.92 -20.57
CA GLY A 433 41.96 10.07 -21.45
C GLY A 433 42.83 11.28 -21.09
N SER A 434 42.21 12.41 -20.74
CA SER A 434 42.91 13.62 -20.29
C SER A 434 43.65 13.41 -18.97
N LEU A 435 43.04 12.69 -18.02
CA LEU A 435 43.66 12.31 -16.74
C LEU A 435 44.83 11.37 -16.95
N GLN A 436 44.72 10.41 -17.88
CA GLN A 436 45.83 9.52 -18.21
C GLN A 436 47.05 10.29 -18.76
N SER A 437 46.80 11.28 -19.63
CA SER A 437 47.85 12.20 -20.13
C SER A 437 48.46 13.04 -19.01
N LEU A 438 47.64 13.53 -18.07
CA LEU A 438 48.10 14.29 -16.91
C LEU A 438 48.94 13.45 -15.95
N ALA A 439 48.55 12.20 -15.69
CA ALA A 439 49.31 11.25 -14.89
C ALA A 439 50.68 10.93 -15.52
N ALA A 440 50.71 10.76 -16.85
CA ALA A 440 51.95 10.56 -17.59
C ALA A 440 52.88 11.80 -17.46
N SER A 441 52.32 12.99 -17.62
CA SER A 441 53.07 14.26 -17.48
C SER A 441 53.61 14.46 -16.06
N ALA A 442 52.83 14.13 -15.02
CA ALA A 442 53.27 14.18 -13.63
C ALA A 442 54.42 13.19 -13.35
N THR A 443 54.32 11.99 -13.91
CA THR A 443 55.36 10.95 -13.80
C THR A 443 56.65 11.40 -14.50
N GLU A 444 56.55 11.95 -15.71
CA GLU A 444 57.69 12.48 -16.45
C GLU A 444 58.31 13.70 -15.75
N GLY A 445 57.49 14.58 -15.17
CA GLY A 445 57.93 15.73 -14.38
C GLY A 445 58.72 15.30 -13.14
N ALA A 446 58.22 14.32 -12.39
CA ALA A 446 58.92 13.75 -11.24
C ALA A 446 60.25 13.09 -11.63
N ALA A 447 60.28 12.34 -12.74
CA ALA A 447 61.51 11.75 -13.27
C ALA A 447 62.52 12.81 -13.72
N SER A 448 62.06 13.88 -14.36
CA SER A 448 62.89 15.02 -14.79
C SER A 448 63.48 15.77 -13.60
N ALA A 449 62.69 15.97 -12.55
CA ALA A 449 63.17 16.51 -11.29
C ALA A 449 64.24 15.60 -10.66
N GLY A 450 64.02 14.28 -10.65
CA GLY A 450 65.02 13.31 -10.20
C GLY A 450 66.37 13.43 -10.94
N ARG A 451 66.34 13.58 -12.26
CA ARG A 451 67.56 13.82 -13.07
C ARG A 451 68.21 15.16 -12.75
N ALA A 452 67.43 16.24 -12.62
CA ALA A 452 67.95 17.55 -12.25
C ALA A 452 68.63 17.53 -10.87
N GLN A 453 68.09 16.75 -9.92
CA GLN A 453 68.68 16.57 -8.59
C GLN A 453 70.06 15.91 -8.67
N GLN A 454 70.19 14.87 -9.50
CA GLN A 454 71.48 14.21 -9.74
C GLN A 454 72.50 15.17 -10.37
N MET A 455 72.06 15.99 -11.33
CA MET A 455 72.92 16.99 -11.98
C MET A 455 73.36 18.09 -11.00
N ALA A 456 72.45 18.59 -10.15
CA ALA A 456 72.76 19.56 -9.12
C ALA A 456 73.76 18.99 -8.09
N GLY A 457 73.60 17.71 -7.71
CA GLY A 457 74.56 16.99 -6.86
C GLY A 457 75.97 16.93 -7.48
N ALA A 458 76.07 16.51 -8.74
CA ALA A 458 77.34 16.47 -9.46
C ALA A 458 77.97 17.86 -9.67
N ALA A 459 77.15 18.91 -9.88
CA ALA A 459 77.63 20.27 -9.98
C ALA A 459 78.21 20.77 -8.65
N ARG A 460 77.57 20.46 -7.51
CA ARG A 460 78.11 20.76 -6.18
C ARG A 460 79.45 20.10 -5.93
N GLU A 461 79.59 18.82 -6.30
CA GLU A 461 80.86 18.09 -6.17
C GLU A 461 81.98 18.79 -6.95
N ARG A 462 81.73 19.17 -8.22
CA ARG A 462 82.70 19.91 -9.04
C ARG A 462 83.03 21.29 -8.49
N VAL A 463 82.07 21.98 -7.89
CA VAL A 463 82.31 23.28 -7.24
C VAL A 463 83.17 23.09 -5.99
N ALA A 464 82.94 22.04 -5.21
CA ALA A 464 83.76 21.70 -4.06
C ALA A 464 85.22 21.40 -4.47
N ASP A 465 85.41 20.61 -5.52
CA ASP A 465 86.74 20.34 -6.10
C ASP A 465 87.42 21.63 -6.58
N GLY A 466 86.68 22.49 -7.29
CA GLY A 466 87.17 23.77 -7.79
C GLY A 466 87.59 24.71 -6.65
N ARG A 467 86.83 24.74 -5.55
CA ARG A 467 87.20 25.49 -4.35
C ARG A 467 88.49 24.97 -3.74
N GLN A 468 88.64 23.65 -3.62
CA GLN A 468 89.85 23.03 -3.10
C GLN A 468 91.07 23.39 -3.95
N ALA A 469 90.95 23.36 -5.28
CA ALA A 469 92.03 23.76 -6.19
C ALA A 469 92.42 25.24 -6.03
N MET A 470 91.43 26.13 -5.87
CA MET A 470 91.69 27.56 -5.62
C MET A 470 92.33 27.79 -4.25
N THR A 471 91.96 27.03 -3.21
CA THR A 471 92.66 27.07 -1.91
C THR A 471 94.13 26.68 -2.08
N GLN A 472 94.42 25.59 -2.81
CA GLN A 472 95.80 25.17 -3.10
C GLN A 472 96.59 26.21 -3.91
N LEU A 473 95.93 26.90 -4.87
CA LEU A 473 96.54 27.99 -5.63
C LEU A 473 96.89 29.19 -4.74
N SER A 474 96.02 29.52 -3.78
CA SER A 474 96.29 30.57 -2.78
C SER A 474 97.56 30.26 -2.00
N ASP A 475 97.65 29.03 -1.48
CA ASP A 475 98.81 28.57 -0.71
C ASP A 475 100.10 28.61 -1.55
N ALA A 476 100.03 28.23 -2.83
CA ALA A 476 101.16 28.30 -3.74
C ALA A 476 101.60 29.75 -4.01
N MET A 477 100.66 30.67 -4.23
CA MET A 477 100.95 32.09 -4.44
C MET A 477 101.52 32.75 -3.19
N ASP A 478 101.03 32.40 -2.00
CA ASP A 478 101.60 32.87 -0.73
C ASP A 478 103.04 32.38 -0.54
N ARG A 479 103.34 31.13 -0.90
CA ARG A 479 104.71 30.59 -0.90
C ARG A 479 105.62 31.30 -1.91
N ILE A 480 105.13 31.60 -3.12
CA ILE A 480 105.88 32.37 -4.13
C ILE A 480 106.16 33.78 -3.60
N ARG A 481 105.15 34.46 -3.06
CA ARG A 481 105.29 35.79 -2.45
C ARG A 481 106.35 35.79 -1.35
N ALA A 482 106.30 34.80 -0.44
CA ALA A 482 107.28 34.66 0.63
C ALA A 482 108.70 34.41 0.08
N SER A 483 108.86 33.48 -0.86
CA SER A 483 110.16 33.15 -1.48
C SER A 483 110.76 34.33 -2.25
N SER A 484 109.94 35.06 -3.01
CA SER A 484 110.37 36.28 -3.72
C SER A 484 110.75 37.38 -2.73
N GLY A 485 110.03 37.52 -1.61
CA GLY A 485 110.40 38.42 -0.52
C GLY A 485 111.78 38.11 0.08
N GLU A 486 112.09 36.83 0.32
CA GLU A 486 113.44 36.43 0.77
C GLU A 486 114.49 36.69 -0.30
N THR A 487 114.19 36.43 -1.57
CA THR A 487 115.12 36.71 -2.67
C THR A 487 115.41 38.21 -2.79
N ALA A 488 114.41 39.08 -2.58
CA ALA A 488 114.59 40.52 -2.57
C ALA A 488 115.58 40.97 -1.47
N LYS A 489 115.53 40.35 -0.29
CA LYS A 489 116.49 40.61 0.81
C LYS A 489 117.91 40.22 0.39
N ILE A 490 118.09 39.05 -0.20
CA ILE A 490 119.40 38.58 -0.69
C ILE A 490 119.95 39.54 -1.75
N VAL A 491 119.12 39.96 -2.72
CA VAL A 491 119.57 40.90 -3.76
C VAL A 491 119.96 42.27 -3.17
N LYS A 492 119.25 42.73 -2.14
CA LYS A 492 119.63 43.94 -1.40
C LYS A 492 120.97 43.80 -0.67
N GLU A 493 121.26 42.62 -0.12
CA GLU A 493 122.59 42.31 0.45
C GLU A 493 123.68 42.29 -0.63
N ILE A 494 123.40 41.73 -1.82
CA ILE A 494 124.33 41.74 -2.96
C ILE A 494 124.63 43.17 -3.41
N ASP A 495 123.63 44.05 -3.50
CA ASP A 495 123.83 45.47 -3.81
C ASP A 495 124.71 46.16 -2.76
N ALA A 496 124.50 45.85 -1.47
CA ALA A 496 125.35 46.34 -0.38
C ALA A 496 126.80 45.83 -0.48
N ILE A 497 127.02 44.56 -0.82
CA ILE A 497 128.35 43.98 -1.07
C ILE A 497 129.01 44.64 -2.29
N ALA A 498 128.27 44.85 -3.37
CA ALA A 498 128.76 45.54 -4.56
C ALA A 498 129.18 46.98 -4.24
N PHE A 499 128.38 47.71 -3.44
CA PHE A 499 128.71 49.04 -2.97
C PHE A 499 129.98 49.06 -2.10
N GLN A 500 130.11 48.13 -1.15
CA GLN A 500 131.33 47.98 -0.35
C GLN A 500 132.55 47.65 -1.22
N THR A 501 132.39 46.78 -2.21
CA THR A 501 133.45 46.38 -3.15
C THR A 501 133.90 47.56 -4.01
N ASN A 502 132.98 48.40 -4.47
CA ASN A 502 133.26 49.64 -5.19
C ASN A 502 134.07 50.63 -4.32
N LEU A 503 133.76 50.76 -3.03
CA LEU A 503 134.52 51.58 -2.08
C LEU A 503 135.91 51.02 -1.80
N LEU A 504 136.03 49.70 -1.60
CA LEU A 504 137.31 49.00 -1.42
C LEU A 504 138.21 49.15 -2.66
N ALA A 505 137.63 48.99 -3.85
CA ALA A 505 138.32 49.16 -5.12
C ALA A 505 138.76 50.61 -5.35
N LEU A 506 137.94 51.59 -4.98
CA LEU A 506 138.32 53.01 -5.00
C LEU A 506 139.49 53.29 -4.04
N ASN A 507 139.44 52.76 -2.82
CA ASN A 507 140.54 52.89 -1.86
C ASN A 507 141.82 52.23 -2.38
N ALA A 508 141.72 51.05 -3.00
CA ALA A 508 142.84 50.36 -3.62
C ALA A 508 143.42 51.12 -4.84
N ALA A 509 142.56 51.74 -5.67
CA ALA A 509 142.98 52.55 -6.81
C ALA A 509 143.71 53.83 -6.35
N VAL A 510 143.24 54.47 -5.26
CA VAL A 510 143.90 55.62 -4.63
C VAL A 510 145.26 55.23 -4.06
N GLU A 511 145.36 54.12 -3.33
CA GLU A 511 146.64 53.67 -2.75
C GLU A 511 147.63 53.20 -3.83
N ALA A 512 147.14 52.59 -4.92
CA ALA A 512 147.95 52.25 -6.09
C ALA A 512 148.46 53.50 -6.84
N ALA A 513 147.67 54.57 -6.93
CA ALA A 513 148.12 55.86 -7.46
C ALA A 513 149.18 56.52 -6.55
N ARG A 514 149.10 56.28 -5.23
CA ARG A 514 150.05 56.76 -4.22
C ARG A 514 151.42 56.05 -4.28
N ALA A 515 151.46 54.79 -4.74
CA ALA A 515 152.66 53.98 -4.89
C ALA A 515 153.48 54.26 -6.19
N GLY A 516 153.05 55.22 -7.02
CA GLY A 516 153.80 55.66 -8.21
C GLY A 516 154.00 54.57 -9.27
N ASP A 517 155.20 54.49 -9.86
CA ASP A 517 155.49 53.55 -10.97
C ASP A 517 155.35 52.06 -10.58
N ALA A 518 155.51 51.70 -9.30
CA ALA A 518 155.34 50.33 -8.81
C ALA A 518 153.85 49.91 -8.70
N GLY A 519 152.92 50.86 -8.65
CA GLY A 519 151.49 50.63 -8.43
C GLY A 519 150.63 50.53 -9.70
N ARG A 520 151.18 50.81 -10.89
CA ARG A 520 150.41 50.87 -12.15
C ARG A 520 149.60 49.60 -12.45
N GLY A 521 150.18 48.41 -12.24
CA GLY A 521 149.48 47.15 -12.45
C GLY A 521 148.30 46.96 -11.48
N PHE A 522 148.47 47.37 -10.23
CA PHE A 522 147.41 47.30 -9.22
C PHE A 522 146.31 48.34 -9.45
N ALA A 523 146.64 49.53 -9.94
CA ALA A 523 145.66 50.56 -10.26
C ALA A 523 144.69 50.12 -11.38
N VAL A 524 145.20 49.44 -12.40
CA VAL A 524 144.36 48.89 -13.49
C VAL A 524 143.43 47.80 -12.96
N VAL A 525 143.94 46.89 -12.11
CA VAL A 525 143.10 45.85 -11.48
C VAL A 525 142.04 46.48 -10.56
N ALA A 526 142.40 47.49 -9.78
CA ALA A 526 141.46 48.18 -8.89
C ALA A 526 140.35 48.90 -9.66
N GLU A 527 140.66 49.57 -10.78
CA GLU A 527 139.64 50.21 -11.63
C GLU A 527 138.74 49.17 -12.33
N GLU A 528 139.28 48.01 -12.73
CA GLU A 528 138.49 46.91 -13.29
C GLU A 528 137.55 46.29 -12.24
N VAL A 529 138.02 46.07 -11.01
CA VAL A 529 137.20 45.59 -9.89
C VAL A 529 136.12 46.62 -9.55
N ARG A 530 136.43 47.92 -9.62
CA ARG A 530 135.46 49.00 -9.42
C ARG A 530 134.37 48.99 -10.49
N ASN A 531 134.75 48.88 -11.77
CA ASN A 531 133.80 48.76 -12.87
C ASN A 531 132.93 47.51 -12.76
N LEU A 532 133.50 46.38 -12.34
CA LEU A 532 132.74 45.15 -12.07
C LEU A 532 131.75 45.35 -10.92
N ALA A 533 132.15 46.01 -9.84
CA ALA A 533 131.29 46.31 -8.70
C ALA A 533 130.11 47.23 -9.06
N ILE A 534 130.32 48.25 -9.90
CA ILE A 534 129.24 49.10 -10.43
C ILE A 534 128.27 48.27 -11.28
N ARG A 535 128.79 47.44 -12.19
CA ARG A 535 127.96 46.54 -13.01
C ARG A 535 127.18 45.53 -12.16
N SER A 536 127.78 45.01 -11.08
CA SER A 536 127.11 44.13 -10.13
C SER A 536 125.99 44.85 -9.36
N ALA A 537 126.20 46.09 -8.92
CA ALA A 537 125.17 46.90 -8.28
C ALA A 537 124.00 47.21 -9.24
N ASP A 538 124.30 47.56 -10.50
CA ASP A 538 123.26 47.78 -11.51
C ASP A 538 122.47 46.50 -11.84
N ALA A 539 123.15 45.36 -11.96
CA ALA A 539 122.49 44.07 -12.14
C ALA A 539 121.65 43.67 -10.91
N ALA A 540 122.15 43.93 -9.69
CA ALA A 540 121.41 43.69 -8.45
C ALA A 540 120.16 44.57 -8.39
N ARG A 541 120.25 45.87 -8.67
CA ARG A 541 119.09 46.77 -8.72
C ARG A 541 118.06 46.38 -9.78
N SER A 542 118.51 45.98 -10.97
CA SER A 542 117.60 45.47 -12.00
C SER A 542 116.91 44.17 -11.57
N THR A 543 117.62 43.27 -10.91
CA THR A 543 117.05 42.03 -10.35
C THR A 543 116.07 42.33 -9.21
N ALA A 544 116.38 43.30 -8.36
CA ALA A 544 115.51 43.73 -7.28
C ALA A 544 114.17 44.26 -7.80
N ALA A 545 114.21 45.08 -8.87
CA ALA A 545 113.00 45.57 -9.53
C ALA A 545 112.13 44.43 -10.09
N LEU A 546 112.73 43.43 -10.75
CA LEU A 546 112.01 42.25 -11.26
C LEU A 546 111.40 41.40 -10.12
N ILE A 547 112.08 41.29 -8.99
CA ILE A 547 111.56 40.56 -7.82
C ILE A 547 110.41 41.33 -7.16
N GLU A 548 110.53 42.65 -7.03
CA GLU A 548 109.46 43.50 -6.48
C GLU A 548 108.20 43.43 -7.37
N GLU A 549 108.40 43.42 -8.69
CA GLU A 549 107.32 43.17 -9.64
C GLU A 549 106.71 41.77 -9.44
N SER A 550 107.54 40.74 -9.26
CA SER A 550 107.07 39.37 -8.99
C SER A 550 106.28 39.24 -7.68
N VAL A 551 106.70 39.94 -6.62
CA VAL A 551 105.96 40.02 -5.34
C VAL A 551 104.60 40.71 -5.55
N THR A 552 104.58 41.77 -6.35
CA THR A 552 103.35 42.50 -6.69
C THR A 552 102.38 41.63 -7.49
N HIS A 553 102.86 40.93 -8.51
CA HIS A 553 102.07 39.98 -9.31
C HIS A 553 101.53 38.82 -8.47
N ALA A 554 102.35 38.27 -7.55
CA ALA A 554 101.91 37.22 -6.64
C ALA A 554 100.80 37.72 -5.69
N ARG A 555 100.90 38.95 -5.16
CA ARG A 555 99.85 39.55 -4.32
C ARG A 555 98.55 39.72 -5.09
N LEU A 556 98.63 40.27 -6.31
CA LEU A 556 97.46 40.40 -7.19
C LEU A 556 96.83 39.03 -7.48
N GLY A 557 97.66 37.99 -7.65
CA GLY A 557 97.21 36.60 -7.79
C GLY A 557 96.41 36.10 -6.59
N VAL A 558 96.86 36.38 -5.35
CA VAL A 558 96.11 36.03 -4.13
C VAL A 558 94.76 36.76 -4.06
N GLU A 559 94.71 38.06 -4.38
CA GLU A 559 93.46 38.84 -4.38
C GLU A 559 92.45 38.34 -5.43
N LEU A 560 92.92 38.05 -6.65
CA LEU A 560 92.10 37.46 -7.71
C LEU A 560 91.58 36.08 -7.30
N ASN A 561 92.41 35.27 -6.66
CA ASN A 561 92.04 33.95 -6.20
C ASN A 561 90.99 34.00 -5.08
N ALA A 562 91.11 34.94 -4.13
CA ALA A 562 90.10 35.17 -3.10
C ALA A 562 88.73 35.55 -3.71
N THR A 563 88.75 36.37 -4.77
CA THR A 563 87.54 36.72 -5.52
C THR A 563 86.94 35.49 -6.20
N ALA A 564 87.77 34.64 -6.84
CA ALA A 564 87.31 33.40 -7.46
C ALA A 564 86.69 32.43 -6.44
N LEU A 565 87.30 32.30 -5.25
CA LEU A 565 86.79 31.45 -4.17
C LEU A 565 85.40 31.93 -3.69
N SER A 566 85.22 33.24 -3.51
CA SER A 566 83.93 33.84 -3.15
C SER A 566 82.86 33.61 -4.23
N ARG A 567 83.23 33.66 -5.52
CA ARG A 567 82.28 33.33 -6.61
C ARG A 567 81.88 31.85 -6.61
N LEU A 568 82.79 30.94 -6.29
CA LEU A 568 82.47 29.52 -6.15
C LEU A 568 81.56 29.26 -4.94
N GLU A 569 81.72 30.01 -3.85
CA GLU A 569 80.80 30.01 -2.70
C GLU A 569 79.37 30.43 -3.06
N ASP A 570 79.23 31.49 -3.87
CA ASP A 570 77.93 31.92 -4.38
C ASP A 570 77.29 30.84 -5.24
N ILE A 571 78.06 30.20 -6.12
CA ILE A 571 77.57 29.11 -6.99
C ILE A 571 77.11 27.91 -6.14
N ASP A 572 77.86 27.49 -5.12
CA ASP A 572 77.46 26.36 -4.27
C ASP A 572 76.13 26.63 -3.54
N ARG A 573 75.93 27.87 -3.05
CA ARG A 573 74.65 28.29 -2.46
C ARG A 573 73.50 28.24 -3.46
N GLU A 574 73.69 28.76 -4.67
CA GLU A 574 72.66 28.76 -5.72
C GLU A 574 72.30 27.34 -6.19
N VAL A 575 73.30 26.47 -6.39
CA VAL A 575 73.05 25.05 -6.73
C VAL A 575 72.35 24.32 -5.58
N GLY A 576 72.63 24.71 -4.33
CA GLY A 576 71.89 24.23 -3.16
C GLY A 576 70.40 24.56 -3.19
N ARG A 577 70.07 25.84 -3.40
CA ARG A 577 68.68 26.28 -3.51
C ARG A 577 67.97 25.61 -4.69
N MET A 578 68.67 25.40 -5.80
CA MET A 578 68.15 24.66 -6.95
C MET A 578 67.78 23.21 -6.57
N GLY A 579 68.62 22.53 -5.79
CA GLY A 579 68.32 21.17 -5.29
C GLY A 579 67.08 21.11 -4.39
N GLU A 580 66.88 22.12 -3.53
CA GLU A 580 65.66 22.22 -2.70
C GLU A 580 64.40 22.42 -3.55
N MET A 581 64.45 23.30 -4.55
CA MET A 581 63.35 23.53 -5.49
C MET A 581 63.02 22.25 -6.26
N VAL A 582 64.02 21.55 -6.77
CA VAL A 582 63.86 20.30 -7.51
C VAL A 582 63.24 19.20 -6.64
N THR A 583 63.66 19.11 -5.37
CA THR A 583 63.05 18.18 -4.41
C THR A 583 61.56 18.48 -4.19
N THR A 584 61.21 19.77 -4.07
CA THR A 584 59.82 20.22 -3.95
C THR A 584 59.01 19.89 -5.21
N ILE A 585 59.58 20.05 -6.41
CA ILE A 585 58.92 19.67 -7.68
C ILE A 585 58.68 18.17 -7.74
N ALA A 586 59.66 17.34 -7.34
CA ALA A 586 59.51 15.89 -7.31
C ALA A 586 58.39 15.45 -6.36
N GLN A 587 58.30 16.07 -5.17
CA GLN A 587 57.23 15.83 -4.21
C GLN A 587 55.86 16.27 -4.76
N ALA A 588 55.78 17.46 -5.36
CA ALA A 588 54.55 17.95 -5.98
C ALA A 588 54.08 17.03 -7.12
N GLY A 589 55.00 16.52 -7.94
CA GLY A 589 54.69 15.56 -9.01
C GLY A 589 54.16 14.23 -8.47
N ALA A 590 54.72 13.72 -7.36
CA ALA A 590 54.21 12.53 -6.69
C ALA A 590 52.78 12.74 -6.16
N SER A 591 52.53 13.86 -5.46
CA SER A 591 51.19 14.20 -4.97
C SER A 591 50.18 14.43 -6.10
N GLN A 592 50.59 15.04 -7.22
CA GLN A 592 49.74 15.18 -8.40
C GLN A 592 49.32 13.83 -8.97
N ARG A 593 50.25 12.89 -9.10
CA ARG A 593 49.94 11.54 -9.60
C ARG A 593 48.94 10.83 -8.68
N ASP A 594 49.13 10.92 -7.37
CA ASP A 594 48.23 10.30 -6.40
C ASP A 594 46.83 10.97 -6.44
N GLY A 595 46.78 12.30 -6.58
CA GLY A 595 45.53 13.03 -6.78
C GLY A 595 44.82 12.68 -8.10
N VAL A 596 45.56 12.49 -9.20
CA VAL A 596 45.00 12.06 -10.48
C VAL A 596 44.44 10.64 -10.39
N ALA A 597 45.09 9.72 -9.65
CA ALA A 597 44.56 8.38 -9.42
C ALA A 597 43.21 8.43 -8.69
N GLN A 598 43.09 9.25 -7.65
CA GLN A 598 41.82 9.42 -6.93
C GLN A 598 40.71 10.03 -7.80
N ILE A 599 41.04 10.99 -8.66
CA ILE A 599 40.08 11.55 -9.62
C ILE A 599 39.65 10.48 -10.63
N ASN A 600 40.59 9.64 -11.09
CA ASN A 600 40.28 8.55 -12.02
C ASN A 600 39.28 7.56 -11.41
N ASP A 601 39.49 7.15 -10.15
CA ASP A 601 38.55 6.27 -9.43
C ASP A 601 37.15 6.90 -9.34
N ALA A 602 37.07 8.22 -9.07
CA ALA A 602 35.79 8.94 -9.02
C ALA A 602 35.11 9.05 -10.40
N VAL A 603 35.88 9.19 -11.48
CA VAL A 603 35.37 9.18 -12.86
C VAL A 603 34.83 7.80 -13.23
N ASP A 604 35.50 6.73 -12.81
CA ASP A 604 35.03 5.35 -13.02
C ASP A 604 33.72 5.08 -12.27
N GLU A 605 33.59 5.56 -11.03
CA GLU A 605 32.34 5.48 -10.26
C GLU A 605 31.22 6.29 -10.94
N MET A 606 31.51 7.51 -11.39
CA MET A 606 30.56 8.33 -12.15
C MET A 606 30.09 7.62 -13.42
N ASN A 607 30.99 6.96 -14.14
CA ASN A 607 30.64 6.21 -15.35
C ASN A 607 29.66 5.06 -15.02
N GLY A 608 29.90 4.34 -13.92
CA GLY A 608 28.96 3.32 -13.42
C GLY A 608 27.57 3.88 -13.14
N VAL A 609 27.50 5.02 -12.44
CA VAL A 609 26.22 5.72 -12.18
C VAL A 609 25.58 6.20 -13.48
N THR A 610 26.34 6.77 -14.41
CA THR A 610 25.83 7.23 -15.71
C THR A 610 25.22 6.09 -16.54
N GLN A 611 25.84 4.91 -16.55
CA GLN A 611 25.28 3.71 -17.19
C GLN A 611 23.98 3.26 -16.51
N GLN A 612 23.92 3.30 -15.18
CA GLN A 612 22.71 2.96 -14.44
C GLN A 612 21.57 3.96 -14.72
N VAL A 613 21.87 5.27 -14.82
CA VAL A 613 20.88 6.28 -15.20
C VAL A 613 20.35 6.02 -16.61
N ALA A 614 21.22 5.64 -17.56
CA ALA A 614 20.79 5.29 -18.91
C ALA A 614 19.84 4.07 -18.89
N ALA A 615 20.18 3.00 -18.17
CA ALA A 615 19.35 1.81 -18.05
C ALA A 615 17.99 2.11 -17.38
N ASN A 616 17.99 2.86 -16.28
CA ASN A 616 16.77 3.27 -15.58
C ASN A 616 15.88 4.16 -16.46
N ALA A 617 16.49 4.99 -17.32
CA ALA A 617 15.78 5.84 -18.25
C ALA A 617 15.12 5.02 -19.37
N GLU A 618 15.78 3.99 -19.90
CA GLU A 618 15.17 3.06 -20.86
C GLU A 618 14.01 2.27 -20.22
N GLU A 619 14.17 1.77 -18.99
CA GLU A 619 13.11 1.07 -18.26
C GLU A 619 11.91 2.00 -17.98
N SER A 620 12.18 3.25 -17.58
CA SER A 620 11.14 4.26 -17.35
C SER A 620 10.37 4.61 -18.63
N ALA A 621 11.05 4.67 -19.78
CA ALA A 621 10.42 4.88 -21.06
C ALA A 621 9.48 3.71 -21.42
N ALA A 622 9.94 2.47 -21.26
CA ALA A 622 9.14 1.28 -21.51
C ALA A 622 7.91 1.18 -20.59
N ALA A 623 8.07 1.44 -19.29
CA ALA A 623 6.97 1.46 -18.33
C ALA A 623 5.94 2.55 -18.66
N ALA A 624 6.39 3.73 -19.10
CA ALA A 624 5.51 4.81 -19.52
C ALA A 624 4.76 4.47 -20.83
N GLU A 625 5.41 3.81 -21.79
CA GLU A 625 4.72 3.30 -22.99
C GLU A 625 3.63 2.27 -22.63
N GLU A 626 3.90 1.39 -21.67
CA GLU A 626 2.92 0.43 -21.16
C GLU A 626 1.72 1.13 -20.49
N LEU A 627 1.98 2.12 -19.62
CA LEU A 627 0.92 2.91 -18.97
C LEU A 627 0.05 3.65 -19.99
N SER A 628 0.67 4.20 -21.04
CA SER A 628 -0.05 4.82 -22.16
C SER A 628 -0.95 3.80 -22.87
N SER A 629 -0.45 2.60 -23.13
CA SER A 629 -1.25 1.50 -23.72
C SER A 629 -2.41 1.07 -22.80
N GLN A 630 -2.19 0.99 -21.49
CA GLN A 630 -3.25 0.63 -20.54
C GLN A 630 -4.33 1.72 -20.45
N ALA A 631 -3.92 3.00 -20.48
CA ALA A 631 -4.83 4.13 -20.51
C ALA A 631 -5.69 4.15 -21.79
N LEU A 632 -5.11 3.78 -22.95
CA LEU A 632 -5.86 3.59 -24.20
C LEU A 632 -6.92 2.49 -24.07
N VAL A 633 -6.57 1.35 -23.46
CA VAL A 633 -7.54 0.25 -23.23
C VAL A 633 -8.68 0.70 -22.32
N LEU A 634 -8.38 1.44 -21.24
CA LEU A 634 -9.40 2.02 -20.36
C LEU A 634 -10.31 3.00 -21.12
N ASN A 635 -9.72 3.81 -22.00
CA ASN A 635 -10.46 4.75 -22.82
C ASN A 635 -11.44 4.02 -23.76
N ASP A 636 -10.99 2.96 -24.44
CA ASP A 636 -11.83 2.13 -25.30
C ASP A 636 -12.98 1.45 -24.52
N LEU A 637 -12.71 0.98 -23.30
CA LEU A 637 -13.72 0.40 -22.43
C LEU A 637 -14.79 1.43 -22.05
N VAL A 638 -14.39 2.64 -21.68
CA VAL A 638 -15.31 3.73 -21.33
C VAL A 638 -16.07 4.22 -22.57
N ALA A 639 -15.41 4.30 -23.73
CA ALA A 639 -16.03 4.68 -25.00
C ALA A 639 -17.14 3.70 -25.44
N SER A 640 -17.12 2.47 -24.93
CA SER A 640 -18.21 1.51 -25.14
C SER A 640 -19.51 1.86 -24.40
N PHE A 641 -19.48 2.84 -23.48
CA PHE A 641 -20.65 3.40 -22.80
C PHE A 641 -21.11 4.69 -23.47
N ARG A 642 -22.43 4.82 -23.70
CA ARG A 642 -23.03 6.07 -24.20
C ARG A 642 -23.42 6.94 -23.01
N THR A 643 -22.62 7.96 -22.69
CA THR A 643 -22.80 8.79 -21.49
C THR A 643 -23.62 10.07 -21.69
N GLY A 644 -24.03 10.39 -22.93
CA GLY A 644 -24.92 11.53 -23.21
C GLY A 644 -24.22 12.90 -23.16
N SER A 645 -23.01 12.98 -22.63
CA SER A 645 -22.06 14.09 -22.78
C SER A 645 -21.32 14.09 -24.13
N GLY A 646 -21.86 13.37 -25.12
CA GLY A 646 -21.45 13.50 -26.51
C GLY A 646 -22.15 14.71 -27.14
N THR A 647 -21.57 15.89 -27.03
CA THR A 647 -21.65 16.85 -28.14
C THR A 647 -21.31 16.10 -29.42
N ASP A 648 -22.20 16.16 -30.42
CA ASP A 648 -22.02 15.77 -31.82
C ASP A 648 -20.57 15.46 -32.22
N ARG A 649 -20.11 14.25 -31.91
CA ARG A 649 -19.05 13.57 -32.66
C ARG A 649 -19.74 12.49 -33.46
N ALA A 650 -20.49 12.96 -34.45
CA ALA A 650 -20.97 12.15 -35.54
C ALA A 650 -19.79 11.36 -36.15
N GLU A 651 -19.88 10.04 -36.07
CA GLU A 651 -19.63 9.14 -37.19
C GLU A 651 -18.32 9.39 -37.98
N ALA A 652 -17.19 9.03 -37.38
CA ALA A 652 -16.04 8.60 -38.16
C ALA A 652 -16.15 7.09 -38.38
N ALA A 653 -16.69 6.70 -39.53
CA ALA A 653 -16.64 5.34 -40.05
C ALA A 653 -15.19 4.80 -40.07
N PRO A 654 -14.99 3.48 -39.96
CA PRO A 654 -13.65 2.89 -40.01
C PRO A 654 -13.10 3.00 -41.43
N SER A 655 -12.22 3.98 -41.68
CA SER A 655 -11.39 4.01 -42.88
C SER A 655 -10.26 2.99 -42.72
N GLY A 656 -10.19 2.06 -43.68
CA GLY A 656 -9.36 0.88 -43.67
C GLY A 656 -7.85 1.10 -43.49
N ALA A 657 -7.23 0.00 -43.08
CA ALA A 657 -5.81 -0.25 -42.98
C ALA A 657 -4.98 0.41 -44.11
N ALA A 658 -4.13 1.36 -43.73
CA ALA A 658 -2.92 1.69 -44.46
C ALA A 658 -1.73 1.21 -43.60
N GLY A 659 -1.05 0.17 -44.08
CA GLY A 659 0.09 -0.44 -43.39
C GLY A 659 1.27 0.52 -43.22
N PRO A 660 2.19 0.22 -42.28
CA PRO A 660 3.33 1.08 -42.00
C PRO A 660 4.26 1.14 -43.22
N ALA A 661 4.46 2.35 -43.74
CA ALA A 661 5.48 2.64 -44.73
C ALA A 661 6.86 2.32 -44.16
N ARG A 662 7.46 1.23 -44.62
CA ARG A 662 8.88 0.91 -44.40
C ARG A 662 9.73 2.06 -44.93
N ARG A 663 10.30 2.85 -44.01
CA ARG A 663 11.37 3.80 -44.31
C ARG A 663 12.61 2.98 -44.70
N ARG A 664 12.90 2.92 -46.00
CA ARG A 664 14.11 2.29 -46.54
C ARG A 664 15.34 3.06 -46.05
N VAL A 665 16.20 2.38 -45.32
CA VAL A 665 17.59 2.77 -45.13
C VAL A 665 18.30 2.61 -46.49
N SER A 666 18.83 3.70 -47.03
CA SER A 666 19.74 3.63 -48.20
C SER A 666 21.13 3.18 -47.73
N PRO A 667 21.78 2.25 -48.45
CA PRO A 667 23.14 1.83 -48.11
C PRO A 667 24.19 2.84 -48.60
N ALA A 668 25.29 2.85 -47.84
CA ALA A 668 26.49 3.64 -48.01
C ALA A 668 27.01 3.70 -49.46
N ARG A 669 27.37 4.91 -49.91
CA ARG A 669 28.19 5.13 -51.10
C ARG A 669 29.65 5.26 -50.64
N ALA A 670 30.42 4.20 -50.87
CA ALA A 670 31.86 4.26 -50.90
C ALA A 670 32.31 5.24 -52.00
N LEU A 671 33.19 6.17 -51.64
CA LEU A 671 34.08 6.86 -52.57
C LEU A 671 35.46 6.96 -51.91
N ALA A 672 36.38 6.19 -52.47
CA ALA A 672 37.82 6.38 -52.30
C ALA A 672 38.29 7.55 -53.19
N GLY A 673 39.34 8.25 -52.73
CA GLY A 673 40.10 9.27 -53.47
C GLY A 673 40.75 10.24 -52.46
N ALA A 674 41.97 9.97 -51.99
CA ALA A 674 43.23 10.41 -52.59
C ALA A 674 43.48 11.92 -52.48
N ALA A 675 44.16 12.32 -51.40
CA ALA A 675 45.25 13.31 -51.34
C ALA A 675 45.85 13.30 -49.93
#